data_AF-A0A2V7W397-F1
#
_entry.id   AF-A0A2V7W397-F1
#
_cell.length_a   1.000
_cell.length_b   1.000
_cell.length_c   1.000
_cell.angle_alpha   90.00
_cell.angle_beta   90.00
_cell.angle_gamma   90.00
#
_symmetry.space_group_name_H-M   'P 1'
#
loop_
_entity.id
_entity.type
_entity.pdbx_description
1 polymer ?
#
loop_
_entity_poly.entity_id
_entity_poly.type
_entity_poly.pdbx_seq_one_letter_code
_entity_poly.pdbx_strand_id
1 'polypeptide(L)'
;MKDRVVSTFQQTLALYKQGRKDEVVAGCGLILQMDPTFEPAKKLLEKTKNPALPIDVEAFFPPSDIRPLIDQAREAMAARDFQRVVHLASEILTNDLMNDDARILGDEAREKLEAGPFIEQFMRKCEANLKSGNYAAAKSDLEKARALDASHPDVLRASQTIAARQSGPKPVPPQPSFVVDNAPPATGRAASQASDFGFTFEEEKPHEGSFANFSFDSPTDSPFSFGGAPAKTPGAEFDFSTASVGTSPDDQKKIEQYLADGDKAYASGDHQQAIDLWSRIFLIDVTNEQASERIEKAKGKRREVEQRVDSLLASGLGAIDRKDNPRARADFEEALRLDPNNATVRGYLDDVNKPAAQAAAAAPSAPFAPDADEKIDLDFFEDEMPEGLEAPLRPPPPSESPVAAAPAKEAKKAKPVSPPREFPMRAIAIALAVLVLGAGGWFAYQKFFNQSGEETAATDSQALLGRAKALASRGKYDDAIKLLQDIKAGDAQHDAALKLMADLKQKQTGSAAFIDGKPAAQYYDEKVAAARLAFGQHDYAAAKTAFEDAQRVKPLAPDAKAEYDTASNQVAMLDSAKKLFTEQRYDEAISSLQPILQQDPQNATAQRMIVDAHFNLGAKALQEQRTADAVAQFDEVLRVTPNDELAKRSRELAQRYDKQGKDLLYQIYVKYLPLRQAT
;
A
#
# COMPACT_ATOMS: atom_id res chain seq x y z
N MET A 1 -20.66 -18.20 -31.77
CA MET A 1 -20.07 -17.74 -33.06
C MET A 1 -20.39 -16.27 -33.30
N LYS A 2 -21.67 -15.87 -33.33
CA LYS A 2 -22.11 -14.47 -33.43
C LYS A 2 -21.41 -13.56 -32.42
N ASP A 3 -21.21 -14.07 -31.21
CA ASP A 3 -20.54 -13.45 -30.07
C ASP A 3 -19.08 -13.08 -30.38
N ARG A 4 -18.36 -13.96 -31.11
CA ARG A 4 -16.99 -13.71 -31.60
C ARG A 4 -16.96 -12.71 -32.76
N VAL A 5 -17.96 -12.75 -33.65
CA VAL A 5 -18.15 -11.74 -34.71
C VAL A 5 -18.38 -10.35 -34.09
N VAL A 6 -19.22 -10.27 -33.07
CA VAL A 6 -19.53 -9.06 -32.29
C VAL A 6 -18.28 -8.51 -31.58
N SER A 7 -17.56 -9.34 -30.81
CA SER A 7 -16.39 -8.88 -30.05
C SER A 7 -15.23 -8.45 -30.95
N THR A 8 -14.97 -9.18 -32.04
CA THR A 8 -13.99 -8.76 -33.06
C THR A 8 -14.40 -7.45 -33.72
N PHE A 9 -15.71 -7.21 -33.95
CA PHE A 9 -16.18 -5.91 -34.47
C PHE A 9 -16.01 -4.78 -33.45
N GLN A 10 -16.32 -4.98 -32.17
CA GLN A 10 -16.10 -3.97 -31.12
C GLN A 10 -14.61 -3.56 -31.04
N GLN A 11 -13.69 -4.54 -31.11
CA GLN A 11 -12.25 -4.27 -31.16
C GLN A 11 -11.84 -3.52 -32.44
N THR A 12 -12.40 -3.91 -33.59
CA THR A 12 -12.20 -3.21 -34.89
C THR A 12 -12.72 -1.77 -34.86
N LEU A 13 -13.83 -1.52 -34.17
CA LEU A 13 -14.42 -0.19 -33.96
C LEU A 13 -13.53 0.70 -33.09
N ALA A 14 -12.90 0.13 -32.05
CA ALA A 14 -11.92 0.84 -31.23
C ALA A 14 -10.66 1.22 -32.03
N LEU A 15 -10.14 0.32 -32.88
CA LEU A 15 -9.03 0.62 -33.78
C LEU A 15 -9.39 1.73 -34.79
N TYR A 16 -10.65 1.80 -35.25
CA TYR A 16 -11.13 2.91 -36.07
C TYR A 16 -11.15 4.24 -35.32
N LYS A 17 -11.60 4.27 -34.06
CA LYS A 17 -11.52 5.48 -33.22
C LYS A 17 -10.07 5.90 -32.93
N GLN A 18 -9.12 4.96 -32.93
CA GLN A 18 -7.67 5.23 -32.87
C GLN A 18 -7.05 5.65 -34.22
N GLY A 19 -7.83 5.68 -35.32
CA GLY A 19 -7.34 6.05 -36.66
C GLY A 19 -6.50 4.98 -37.37
N ARG A 20 -6.44 3.75 -36.86
CA ARG A 20 -5.55 2.66 -37.33
C ARG A 20 -6.12 1.93 -38.54
N LYS A 21 -6.24 2.66 -39.66
CA LYS A 21 -7.03 2.26 -40.85
C LYS A 21 -6.72 0.87 -41.39
N ASP A 22 -5.44 0.49 -41.50
CA ASP A 22 -5.05 -0.79 -42.11
C ASP A 22 -5.49 -1.99 -41.27
N GLU A 23 -5.45 -1.84 -39.93
CA GLU A 23 -5.94 -2.84 -38.99
C GLU A 23 -7.48 -2.88 -38.94
N VAL A 24 -8.15 -1.77 -39.20
CA VAL A 24 -9.62 -1.74 -39.41
C VAL A 24 -10.00 -2.50 -40.69
N VAL A 25 -9.24 -2.31 -41.77
CA VAL A 25 -9.44 -3.05 -43.03
C VAL A 25 -9.23 -4.56 -42.80
N ALA A 26 -8.18 -4.96 -42.07
CA ALA A 26 -7.92 -6.35 -41.72
C ALA A 26 -9.02 -6.93 -40.80
N GLY A 27 -9.42 -6.21 -39.75
CA GLY A 27 -10.48 -6.61 -38.82
C GLY A 27 -11.84 -6.79 -39.51
N CYS A 28 -12.27 -5.80 -40.30
CA CYS A 28 -13.48 -5.91 -41.13
C CYS A 28 -13.39 -7.06 -42.14
N GLY A 29 -12.21 -7.31 -42.72
CA GLY A 29 -11.98 -8.46 -43.61
C GLY A 29 -12.20 -9.81 -42.91
N LEU A 30 -11.60 -10.01 -41.73
CA LEU A 30 -11.78 -11.20 -40.91
C LEU A 30 -13.25 -11.39 -40.49
N ILE A 31 -13.92 -10.31 -40.09
CA ILE A 31 -15.34 -10.33 -39.70
C ILE A 31 -16.23 -10.74 -40.88
N LEU A 32 -15.98 -10.23 -42.08
CA LEU A 32 -16.75 -10.58 -43.29
C LEU A 32 -16.41 -11.97 -43.85
N GLN A 33 -15.24 -12.54 -43.53
CA GLN A 33 -14.96 -13.95 -43.76
C GLN A 33 -15.74 -14.86 -42.80
N MET A 34 -15.95 -14.43 -41.55
CA MET A 34 -16.73 -15.16 -40.55
C MET A 34 -18.25 -15.02 -40.72
N ASP A 35 -18.74 -13.85 -41.13
CA ASP A 35 -20.14 -13.56 -41.42
C ASP A 35 -20.25 -12.55 -42.59
N PRO A 36 -20.40 -13.03 -43.85
CA PRO A 36 -20.58 -12.19 -45.03
C PRO A 36 -21.86 -11.32 -45.01
N THR A 37 -22.78 -11.57 -44.07
CA THR A 37 -24.02 -10.81 -43.88
C THR A 37 -23.91 -9.72 -42.81
N PHE A 38 -22.75 -9.59 -42.15
CA PHE A 38 -22.53 -8.62 -41.07
C PHE A 38 -22.35 -7.18 -41.59
N GLU A 39 -23.47 -6.54 -41.90
CA GLU A 39 -23.58 -5.17 -42.43
C GLU A 39 -22.74 -4.09 -41.70
N PRO A 40 -22.57 -4.08 -40.36
CA PRO A 40 -21.73 -3.09 -39.70
C PRO A 40 -20.26 -3.14 -40.17
N ALA A 41 -19.71 -4.32 -40.46
CA ALA A 41 -18.34 -4.45 -40.97
C ALA A 41 -18.19 -3.95 -42.41
N LYS A 42 -19.21 -4.12 -43.25
CA LYS A 42 -19.21 -3.53 -44.61
C LYS A 42 -19.18 -2.01 -44.55
N LYS A 43 -20.08 -1.42 -43.75
CA LYS A 43 -20.22 0.03 -43.63
C LYS A 43 -19.02 0.68 -42.93
N LEU A 44 -18.41 0.01 -41.95
CA LEU A 44 -17.16 0.46 -41.34
C LEU A 44 -15.98 0.39 -42.34
N LEU A 45 -15.90 -0.67 -43.15
CA LEU A 45 -14.88 -0.81 -44.20
C LEU A 45 -15.04 0.25 -45.31
N GLU A 46 -16.27 0.52 -45.75
CA GLU A 46 -16.60 1.58 -46.71
C GLU A 46 -16.24 2.96 -46.17
N LYS A 47 -16.64 3.27 -44.93
CA LYS A 47 -16.32 4.54 -44.24
C LYS A 47 -14.81 4.72 -44.02
N THR A 48 -14.07 3.64 -43.80
CA THR A 48 -12.60 3.65 -43.68
C THR A 48 -11.92 3.94 -45.03
N LYS A 49 -12.44 3.36 -46.13
CA LYS A 49 -11.95 3.60 -47.50
C LYS A 49 -12.34 4.98 -48.05
N ASN A 50 -13.54 5.46 -47.74
CA ASN A 50 -14.04 6.77 -48.13
C ASN A 50 -14.57 7.55 -46.90
N PRO A 51 -13.71 8.35 -46.24
CA PRO A 51 -14.07 9.12 -45.05
C PRO A 51 -15.22 10.13 -45.26
N ALA A 52 -15.49 10.54 -46.50
CA ALA A 52 -16.55 11.51 -46.83
C ALA A 52 -17.98 10.93 -46.81
N LEU A 53 -18.13 9.60 -46.70
CA LEU A 53 -19.46 8.97 -46.61
C LEU A 53 -20.21 9.40 -45.33
N PRO A 54 -21.50 9.75 -45.40
CA PRO A 54 -22.32 10.15 -44.24
C PRO A 54 -22.78 8.93 -43.42
N ILE A 55 -21.83 8.06 -43.07
CA ILE A 55 -22.04 6.89 -42.22
C ILE A 55 -21.71 7.28 -40.78
N ASP A 56 -22.71 7.23 -39.91
CA ASP A 56 -22.52 7.28 -38.46
C ASP A 56 -21.95 5.95 -37.97
N VAL A 57 -20.80 6.03 -37.29
CA VAL A 57 -20.04 4.88 -36.79
C VAL A 57 -20.40 4.55 -35.34
N GLU A 58 -20.99 5.49 -34.59
CA GLU A 58 -21.43 5.25 -33.21
C GLU A 58 -22.80 4.55 -33.17
N ALA A 59 -23.60 4.70 -34.21
CA ALA A 59 -24.88 3.99 -34.37
C ALA A 59 -24.77 2.47 -34.58
N PHE A 60 -23.58 1.91 -34.87
CA PHE A 60 -23.43 0.47 -35.12
C PHE A 60 -23.59 -0.40 -33.88
N PHE A 61 -23.17 0.12 -32.72
CA PHE A 61 -23.41 -0.46 -31.42
C PHE A 61 -23.95 0.66 -30.53
N PRO A 62 -25.29 0.80 -30.40
CA PRO A 62 -25.82 1.65 -29.33
C PRO A 62 -25.20 1.15 -28.02
N PRO A 63 -24.69 2.04 -27.16
CA PRO A 63 -24.07 1.62 -25.92
C PRO A 63 -25.09 0.80 -25.12
N SER A 64 -24.78 -0.47 -24.89
CA SER A 64 -25.41 -1.25 -23.83
C SER A 64 -25.24 -0.41 -22.57
N ASP A 65 -26.34 0.07 -21.99
CA ASP A 65 -26.24 1.04 -20.90
C ASP A 65 -25.76 0.31 -19.65
N ILE A 66 -24.43 0.29 -19.50
CA ILE A 66 -23.69 -0.35 -18.42
C ILE A 66 -23.79 0.50 -17.13
N ARG A 67 -24.23 1.76 -17.23
CA ARG A 67 -24.42 2.66 -16.08
C ARG A 67 -25.33 2.06 -15.00
N PRO A 68 -26.55 1.55 -15.29
CA PRO A 68 -27.36 0.84 -14.29
C PRO A 68 -26.73 -0.45 -13.73
N LEU A 69 -25.72 -1.06 -14.35
CA LEU A 69 -24.96 -2.17 -13.77
C LEU A 69 -23.85 -1.66 -12.84
N ILE A 70 -23.10 -0.62 -13.24
CA ILE A 70 -22.08 0.05 -12.41
C ILE A 70 -22.74 0.67 -11.17
N ASP A 71 -23.89 1.34 -11.32
CA ASP A 71 -24.60 1.96 -10.20
C ASP A 71 -25.20 0.91 -9.26
N GLN A 72 -25.66 -0.24 -9.77
CA GLN A 72 -26.01 -1.40 -8.93
C GLN A 72 -24.78 -2.02 -8.23
N ALA A 73 -23.61 -2.03 -8.87
CA ALA A 73 -22.37 -2.51 -8.25
C ALA A 73 -21.91 -1.56 -7.13
N ARG A 74 -22.06 -0.24 -7.32
CA ARG A 74 -21.83 0.79 -6.30
C ARG A 74 -22.84 0.71 -5.16
N GLU A 75 -24.12 0.46 -5.45
CA GLU A 75 -25.15 0.22 -4.43
C GLU A 75 -24.87 -1.07 -3.64
N ALA A 76 -24.47 -2.16 -4.30
CA ALA A 76 -24.06 -3.40 -3.66
C ALA A 76 -22.79 -3.22 -2.80
N MET A 77 -21.82 -2.41 -3.23
CA MET A 77 -20.67 -2.00 -2.40
C MET A 77 -21.09 -1.24 -1.15
N ALA A 78 -21.99 -0.26 -1.28
CA ALA A 78 -22.52 0.50 -0.15
C ALA A 78 -23.33 -0.38 0.81
N ALA A 79 -24.05 -1.39 0.28
CA ALA A 79 -24.75 -2.41 1.06
C ALA A 79 -23.82 -3.51 1.63
N ARG A 80 -22.54 -3.52 1.24
CA ARG A 80 -21.52 -4.55 1.55
C ARG A 80 -21.85 -5.95 1.04
N ASP A 81 -22.66 -6.06 -0.01
CA ASP A 81 -22.94 -7.31 -0.73
C ASP A 81 -21.83 -7.59 -1.76
N PHE A 82 -20.62 -7.83 -1.26
CA PHE A 82 -19.42 -7.97 -2.09
C PHE A 82 -19.49 -9.14 -3.07
N GLN A 83 -20.25 -10.19 -2.77
CA GLN A 83 -20.53 -11.29 -3.70
C GLN A 83 -21.28 -10.80 -4.95
N ARG A 84 -22.32 -9.96 -4.75
CA ARG A 84 -23.05 -9.32 -5.86
C ARG A 84 -22.18 -8.31 -6.61
N VAL A 85 -21.28 -7.59 -5.93
CA VAL A 85 -20.33 -6.69 -6.60
C VAL A 85 -19.42 -7.47 -7.54
N VAL A 86 -18.80 -8.57 -7.08
CA VAL A 86 -17.93 -9.41 -7.93
C VAL A 86 -18.70 -10.00 -9.12
N HIS A 87 -19.97 -10.41 -8.93
CA HIS A 87 -20.83 -10.84 -10.04
C HIS A 87 -21.07 -9.71 -11.06
N LEU A 88 -21.52 -8.54 -10.60
CA LEU A 88 -21.82 -7.40 -11.48
C LEU A 88 -20.56 -6.88 -12.19
N ALA A 89 -19.43 -6.81 -11.50
CA ALA A 89 -18.13 -6.47 -12.09
C ALA A 89 -17.74 -7.47 -13.20
N SER A 90 -17.92 -8.78 -12.97
CA SER A 90 -17.66 -9.82 -13.98
C SER A 90 -18.61 -9.70 -15.18
N GLU A 91 -19.89 -9.39 -14.93
CA GLU A 91 -20.90 -9.18 -15.98
C GLU A 91 -20.59 -7.93 -16.83
N ILE A 92 -20.14 -6.84 -16.21
CA ILE A 92 -19.69 -5.63 -16.92
C ILE A 92 -18.43 -5.93 -17.74
N LEU A 93 -17.40 -6.52 -17.12
CA LEU A 93 -16.13 -6.84 -17.79
C LEU A 93 -16.26 -7.91 -18.90
N THR A 94 -17.35 -8.68 -18.92
CA THR A 94 -17.70 -9.58 -20.03
C THR A 94 -18.23 -8.81 -21.26
N ASN A 95 -18.84 -7.64 -21.05
CA ASN A 95 -19.40 -6.78 -22.11
C ASN A 95 -18.46 -5.62 -22.51
N ASP A 96 -17.62 -5.17 -21.59
CA ASP A 96 -16.63 -4.09 -21.75
C ASP A 96 -15.36 -4.44 -20.95
N LEU A 97 -14.41 -5.15 -21.59
CA LEU A 97 -13.17 -5.59 -20.95
C LEU A 97 -12.27 -4.44 -20.49
N MET A 98 -12.49 -3.21 -20.96
CA MET A 98 -11.68 -2.03 -20.63
C MET A 98 -12.33 -1.16 -19.54
N ASN A 99 -13.36 -1.67 -18.85
CA ASN A 99 -14.10 -0.91 -17.85
C ASN A 99 -13.35 -0.83 -16.51
N ASP A 100 -12.48 0.19 -16.37
CA ASP A 100 -11.70 0.40 -15.14
C ASP A 100 -12.58 0.53 -13.88
N ASP A 101 -13.75 1.17 -13.96
CA ASP A 101 -14.71 1.27 -12.86
C ASP A 101 -15.13 -0.12 -12.34
N ALA A 102 -15.53 -1.03 -13.24
CA ALA A 102 -15.92 -2.39 -12.88
C ALA A 102 -14.75 -3.21 -12.36
N ARG A 103 -13.54 -3.04 -12.92
CA ARG A 103 -12.34 -3.71 -12.44
C ARG A 103 -11.99 -3.28 -11.02
N ILE A 104 -11.91 -1.98 -10.74
CA ILE A 104 -11.63 -1.42 -9.42
C ILE A 104 -12.68 -1.88 -8.38
N LEU A 105 -13.97 -1.83 -8.73
CA LEU A 105 -15.04 -2.31 -7.84
C LEU A 105 -14.98 -3.82 -7.60
N GLY A 106 -14.61 -4.62 -8.61
CA GLY A 106 -14.43 -6.06 -8.47
C GLY A 106 -13.25 -6.44 -7.58
N ASP A 107 -12.11 -5.79 -7.78
CA ASP A 107 -10.87 -6.00 -7.01
C ASP A 107 -11.08 -5.59 -5.53
N GLU A 108 -11.63 -4.40 -5.27
CA GLU A 108 -11.92 -3.91 -3.90
C GLU A 108 -12.96 -4.77 -3.16
N ALA A 109 -13.95 -5.33 -3.88
CA ALA A 109 -14.92 -6.25 -3.29
C ALA A 109 -14.30 -7.60 -2.93
N ARG A 110 -13.35 -8.08 -3.73
CA ARG A 110 -12.62 -9.33 -3.51
C ARG A 110 -11.71 -9.24 -2.29
N GLU A 111 -10.94 -8.16 -2.16
CA GLU A 111 -10.12 -7.87 -0.98
C GLU A 111 -10.96 -7.89 0.32
N LYS A 112 -12.13 -7.25 0.30
CA LYS A 112 -13.04 -7.20 1.47
C LYS A 112 -13.70 -8.53 1.81
N LEU A 113 -13.88 -9.43 0.83
CA LEU A 113 -14.32 -10.80 1.06
C LEU A 113 -13.22 -11.62 1.74
N GLU A 114 -12.00 -11.55 1.23
CA GLU A 114 -10.84 -12.29 1.72
C GLU A 114 -10.39 -11.80 3.11
N ALA A 115 -10.55 -10.50 3.39
CA ALA A 115 -10.32 -9.89 4.70
C ALA A 115 -11.32 -10.35 5.79
N GLY A 116 -12.55 -10.74 5.42
CA GLY A 116 -13.66 -11.03 6.35
C GLY A 116 -13.32 -11.99 7.50
N PRO A 117 -12.78 -13.20 7.23
CA PRO A 117 -12.38 -14.16 8.27
C PRO A 117 -11.30 -13.64 9.22
N PHE A 118 -10.39 -12.77 8.74
CA PHE A 118 -9.36 -12.16 9.57
C PHE A 118 -9.93 -11.06 10.46
N ILE A 119 -10.83 -10.22 9.92
CA ILE A 119 -11.58 -9.22 10.68
C ILE A 119 -12.37 -9.92 11.80
N GLU A 120 -13.09 -11.00 11.50
CA GLU A 120 -13.76 -11.82 12.53
C GLU A 120 -12.78 -12.31 13.62
N GLN A 121 -11.61 -12.82 13.23
CA GLN A 121 -10.63 -13.32 14.19
C GLN A 121 -10.09 -12.20 15.11
N PHE A 122 -9.78 -11.03 14.56
CA PHE A 122 -9.35 -9.87 15.36
C PHE A 122 -10.48 -9.31 16.21
N MET A 123 -11.71 -9.25 15.70
CA MET A 123 -12.87 -8.79 16.47
C MET A 123 -13.20 -9.71 17.65
N ARG A 124 -13.11 -11.03 17.49
CA ARG A 124 -13.26 -12.00 18.61
C ARG A 124 -12.17 -11.82 19.68
N LYS A 125 -10.92 -11.53 19.29
CA LYS A 125 -9.83 -11.21 20.23
C LYS A 125 -10.05 -9.87 20.95
N CYS A 126 -10.44 -8.84 20.21
CA CYS A 126 -10.79 -7.52 20.74
C CYS A 126 -11.92 -7.63 21.79
N GLU A 127 -13.00 -8.36 21.49
CA GLU A 127 -14.06 -8.61 22.47
C GLU A 127 -13.59 -9.37 23.72
N ALA A 128 -12.75 -10.39 23.56
CA ALA A 128 -12.19 -11.12 24.70
C ALA A 128 -11.33 -10.21 25.59
N ASN A 129 -10.51 -9.34 24.97
CA ASN A 129 -9.69 -8.35 25.65
C ASN A 129 -10.51 -7.22 26.31
N LEU A 130 -11.66 -6.84 25.73
CA LEU A 130 -12.62 -5.93 26.37
C LEU A 130 -13.34 -6.56 27.57
N LYS A 131 -13.64 -7.86 27.49
CA LYS A 131 -14.27 -8.63 28.58
C LYS A 131 -13.31 -8.89 29.75
N SER A 132 -12.01 -9.05 29.48
CA SER A 132 -10.95 -9.20 30.50
C SER A 132 -10.42 -7.87 31.05
N GLY A 133 -10.79 -6.73 30.44
CA GLY A 133 -10.31 -5.40 30.85
C GLY A 133 -8.93 -5.02 30.29
N ASN A 134 -8.36 -5.81 29.39
CA ASN A 134 -7.11 -5.49 28.70
C ASN A 134 -7.34 -4.54 27.52
N TYR A 135 -7.60 -3.27 27.83
CA TYR A 135 -7.90 -2.24 26.83
C TYR A 135 -6.75 -1.97 25.84
N ALA A 136 -5.50 -2.21 26.23
CA ALA A 136 -4.35 -2.03 25.35
C ALA A 136 -4.32 -3.11 24.25
N ALA A 137 -4.48 -4.38 24.62
CA ALA A 137 -4.60 -5.46 23.64
C ALA A 137 -5.87 -5.31 22.78
N ALA A 138 -7.00 -4.95 23.38
CA ALA A 138 -8.24 -4.68 22.64
C ALA A 138 -8.08 -3.57 21.59
N LYS A 139 -7.34 -2.48 21.92
CA LYS A 139 -7.02 -1.42 20.96
C LYS A 139 -6.11 -1.93 19.83
N SER A 140 -5.10 -2.75 20.12
CA SER A 140 -4.23 -3.35 19.10
C SER A 140 -4.96 -4.32 18.18
N ASP A 141 -5.88 -5.13 18.70
CA ASP A 141 -6.72 -6.03 17.89
C ASP A 141 -7.73 -5.24 17.05
N LEU A 142 -8.33 -4.18 17.60
CA LEU A 142 -9.18 -3.25 16.85
C LEU A 142 -8.40 -2.56 15.72
N GLU A 143 -7.16 -2.13 15.97
CA GLU A 143 -6.34 -1.45 14.97
C GLU A 143 -5.96 -2.38 13.80
N LYS A 144 -5.73 -3.67 14.06
CA LYS A 144 -5.54 -4.70 13.01
C LYS A 144 -6.82 -4.94 12.21
N ALA A 145 -7.97 -5.08 12.88
CA ALA A 145 -9.26 -5.22 12.19
C ALA A 145 -9.60 -3.97 11.35
N ARG A 146 -9.24 -2.77 11.85
CA ARG A 146 -9.43 -1.49 11.17
C ARG A 146 -8.50 -1.28 9.98
N ALA A 147 -7.28 -1.84 10.02
CA ALA A 147 -6.35 -1.81 8.91
C ALA A 147 -6.84 -2.64 7.71
N LEU A 148 -7.61 -3.71 7.98
CA LEU A 148 -8.26 -4.54 6.95
C LEU A 148 -9.56 -3.91 6.43
N ASP A 149 -10.44 -3.44 7.33
CA ASP A 149 -11.64 -2.69 6.92
C ASP A 149 -12.12 -1.74 8.04
N ALA A 150 -11.79 -0.46 7.89
CA ALA A 150 -12.23 0.59 8.82
C ALA A 150 -13.74 0.87 8.80
N SER A 151 -14.47 0.40 7.78
CA SER A 151 -15.92 0.55 7.63
C SER A 151 -16.73 -0.66 8.12
N HIS A 152 -16.06 -1.74 8.55
CA HIS A 152 -16.73 -2.96 9.01
C HIS A 152 -17.62 -2.66 10.24
N PRO A 153 -18.89 -3.13 10.28
CA PRO A 153 -19.85 -2.76 11.33
C PRO A 153 -19.38 -3.12 12.75
N ASP A 154 -18.65 -4.22 12.91
CA ASP A 154 -18.10 -4.62 14.20
C ASP A 154 -16.89 -3.77 14.62
N VAL A 155 -16.05 -3.35 13.67
CA VAL A 155 -14.92 -2.42 13.91
C VAL A 155 -15.47 -1.06 14.33
N LEU A 156 -16.50 -0.56 13.65
CA LEU A 156 -17.21 0.65 14.03
C LEU A 156 -17.81 0.52 15.44
N ARG A 157 -18.54 -0.57 15.74
CA ARG A 157 -19.14 -0.78 17.07
C ARG A 157 -18.09 -0.86 18.19
N ALA A 158 -16.99 -1.56 17.98
CA ALA A 158 -15.91 -1.69 18.97
C ALA A 158 -15.10 -0.40 19.12
N SER A 159 -14.87 0.35 18.04
CA SER A 159 -14.25 1.68 18.14
C SER A 159 -15.11 2.64 18.98
N GLN A 160 -16.45 2.57 18.85
CA GLN A 160 -17.38 3.34 19.67
C GLN A 160 -17.37 2.90 21.13
N THR A 161 -17.33 1.60 21.45
CA THR A 161 -17.29 1.15 22.87
C THR A 161 -15.96 1.46 23.55
N ILE A 162 -14.84 1.41 22.82
CA ILE A 162 -13.52 1.82 23.31
C ILE A 162 -13.47 3.34 23.50
N ALA A 163 -13.91 4.13 22.51
CA ALA A 163 -13.97 5.59 22.60
C ALA A 163 -14.90 6.04 23.75
N ALA A 164 -16.08 5.45 23.90
CA ALA A 164 -17.03 5.78 24.98
C ALA A 164 -16.51 5.44 26.39
N ARG A 165 -15.59 4.47 26.53
CA ARG A 165 -14.88 4.22 27.80
C ARG A 165 -13.71 5.17 28.03
N GLN A 166 -13.12 5.74 26.97
CA GLN A 166 -12.09 6.78 27.07
C GLN A 166 -12.67 8.18 27.31
N SER A 167 -13.87 8.47 26.79
CA SER A 167 -14.62 9.72 27.02
C SER A 167 -15.61 9.66 28.19
N GLY A 168 -15.68 8.53 28.89
CA GLY A 168 -16.48 8.38 30.11
C GLY A 168 -16.12 9.44 31.16
N PRO A 169 -17.09 10.05 31.86
CA PRO A 169 -16.84 11.22 32.69
C PRO A 169 -15.90 10.90 33.85
N LYS A 170 -14.76 11.60 33.89
CA LYS A 170 -13.87 11.68 35.05
C LYS A 170 -14.72 12.09 36.26
N PRO A 171 -14.71 11.34 37.38
CA PRO A 171 -15.70 11.53 38.45
C PRO A 171 -15.56 12.91 39.11
N VAL A 172 -16.51 13.78 38.81
CA VAL A 172 -16.62 15.13 39.39
C VAL A 172 -17.26 15.01 40.79
N PRO A 173 -16.70 15.64 41.85
CA PRO A 173 -17.34 15.66 43.16
C PRO A 173 -18.69 16.40 43.10
N PRO A 174 -19.70 15.99 43.89
CA PRO A 174 -21.08 16.45 43.74
C PRO A 174 -21.23 17.95 44.06
N GLN A 175 -22.03 18.64 43.26
CA GLN A 175 -22.51 20.01 43.49
C GLN A 175 -24.04 20.03 43.41
N PRO A 176 -24.76 20.60 44.40
CA PRO A 176 -26.21 20.62 44.41
C PRO A 176 -26.81 21.76 43.56
N SER A 177 -27.36 21.37 42.41
CA SER A 177 -28.53 21.93 41.71
C SER A 177 -29.15 23.29 42.14
N PHE A 178 -29.31 24.20 41.16
CA PHE A 178 -30.57 24.91 40.93
C PHE A 178 -30.83 25.13 39.42
N VAL A 179 -32.02 25.59 39.03
CA VAL A 179 -32.56 25.62 37.62
C VAL A 179 -32.99 27.07 37.24
N VAL A 180 -33.67 27.46 36.14
CA VAL A 180 -34.76 26.90 35.30
C VAL A 180 -34.68 27.47 33.85
N ASP A 181 -34.83 26.63 32.81
CA ASP A 181 -35.22 26.91 31.39
C ASP A 181 -34.41 27.93 30.54
N ASN A 182 -34.51 28.05 29.19
CA ASN A 182 -35.37 27.36 28.19
C ASN A 182 -34.67 27.22 26.79
N ALA A 183 -35.30 26.51 25.84
CA ALA A 183 -34.95 26.43 24.40
C ALA A 183 -36.25 26.49 23.55
N PRO A 184 -36.32 26.28 22.21
CA PRO A 184 -35.33 26.19 21.11
C PRO A 184 -35.71 27.25 19.99
N PRO A 185 -35.66 27.06 18.64
CA PRO A 185 -34.94 26.11 17.75
C PRO A 185 -34.23 26.69 16.48
N ALA A 186 -33.24 25.91 16.00
CA ALA A 186 -32.85 25.56 14.61
C ALA A 186 -33.01 26.51 13.39
N THR A 187 -31.90 26.72 12.66
CA THR A 187 -31.68 26.62 11.18
C THR A 187 -30.20 26.96 10.88
N GLY A 188 -29.53 26.54 9.79
CA GLY A 188 -29.83 25.53 8.77
C GLY A 188 -28.82 25.56 7.59
N ARG A 189 -28.36 24.38 7.12
CA ARG A 189 -27.64 24.07 5.84
C ARG A 189 -26.38 24.86 5.39
N ALA A 190 -25.27 24.11 5.32
CA ALA A 190 -24.32 23.92 4.19
C ALA A 190 -24.12 24.96 3.07
N ALA A 191 -22.85 25.14 2.63
CA ALA A 191 -22.38 24.88 1.25
C ALA A 191 -20.86 25.16 1.05
N SER A 192 -20.21 24.44 0.10
CA SER A 192 -19.21 24.89 -0.91
C SER A 192 -17.91 25.65 -0.51
N GLN A 193 -16.79 25.61 -1.26
CA GLN A 193 -16.39 24.84 -2.45
C GLN A 193 -14.85 24.74 -2.58
N ALA A 194 -14.38 24.12 -3.66
CA ALA A 194 -13.00 23.83 -4.01
C ALA A 194 -12.07 25.04 -4.27
N SER A 195 -10.77 24.75 -4.39
CA SER A 195 -9.84 25.42 -5.29
C SER A 195 -8.84 24.39 -5.79
N ASP A 196 -8.82 24.16 -7.10
CA ASP A 196 -7.97 23.18 -7.77
C ASP A 196 -7.29 23.85 -8.98
N PHE A 197 -5.97 23.75 -9.05
CA PHE A 197 -5.07 24.11 -10.15
C PHE A 197 -3.70 23.49 -9.82
N GLY A 198 -2.99 22.79 -10.71
CA GLY A 198 -3.25 22.56 -12.13
C GLY A 198 -2.15 23.16 -13.00
N PHE A 199 -1.06 22.40 -13.20
CA PHE A 199 -0.01 22.71 -14.19
C PHE A 199 0.50 21.42 -14.83
N THR A 200 0.67 21.44 -16.14
CA THR A 200 1.18 20.33 -16.96
C THR A 200 2.64 20.55 -17.33
N PHE A 201 3.36 19.46 -17.61
CA PHE A 201 4.52 19.47 -18.49
C PHE A 201 4.53 18.21 -19.35
N GLU A 202 5.20 18.27 -20.50
CA GLU A 202 5.02 17.37 -21.64
C GLU A 202 6.37 17.13 -22.30
N GLU A 203 6.87 15.89 -22.33
CA GLU A 203 8.01 15.50 -23.20
C GLU A 203 8.03 13.98 -23.47
N GLU A 204 8.94 13.55 -24.35
CA GLU A 204 8.80 12.35 -25.19
C GLU A 204 9.30 11.01 -24.61
N LYS A 205 8.96 9.93 -25.32
CA LYS A 205 9.55 8.59 -25.17
C LYS A 205 10.70 8.36 -26.14
N PRO A 206 11.66 7.48 -25.81
CA PRO A 206 12.20 6.50 -26.74
C PRO A 206 11.55 5.12 -26.56
N HIS A 207 11.63 4.27 -27.59
CA HIS A 207 11.13 2.88 -27.58
C HIS A 207 12.16 1.90 -26.99
N GLU A 208 11.68 0.84 -26.32
CA GLU A 208 12.40 -0.44 -26.30
C GLU A 208 11.43 -1.64 -26.24
N GLY A 209 11.96 -2.86 -26.37
CA GLY A 209 11.22 -4.06 -26.82
C GLY A 209 10.30 -4.73 -25.78
N SER A 210 9.33 -5.50 -26.30
CA SER A 210 8.34 -6.20 -25.44
C SER A 210 8.92 -7.40 -24.71
N PHE A 211 8.89 -7.35 -23.38
CA PHE A 211 8.94 -8.51 -22.48
C PHE A 211 7.74 -8.53 -21.50
N ALA A 212 6.64 -7.89 -21.89
CA ALA A 212 5.43 -7.73 -21.07
C ALA A 212 4.56 -9.00 -21.04
N ASN A 213 5.07 -10.08 -20.42
CA ASN A 213 4.28 -11.23 -19.95
C ASN A 213 5.07 -12.07 -18.93
N PHE A 214 5.29 -11.51 -17.73
CA PHE A 214 5.82 -12.25 -16.58
C PHE A 214 5.10 -11.80 -15.30
N SER A 215 3.81 -12.16 -15.19
CA SER A 215 3.04 -12.00 -13.95
C SER A 215 3.48 -13.05 -12.94
N PHE A 216 3.68 -12.64 -11.69
CA PHE A 216 4.17 -13.52 -10.61
C PHE A 216 3.22 -13.58 -9.42
N ASP A 217 1.92 -13.37 -9.66
CA ASP A 217 0.88 -13.57 -8.65
C ASP A 217 -0.27 -14.41 -9.21
N SER A 218 -0.39 -15.63 -8.67
CA SER A 218 -1.48 -16.59 -8.88
C SER A 218 -1.22 -17.80 -7.96
N PRO A 219 -2.06 -18.07 -6.94
CA PRO A 219 -1.93 -19.27 -6.11
C PRO A 219 -2.40 -20.50 -6.89
N THR A 220 -1.46 -21.32 -7.37
CA THR A 220 -1.78 -22.61 -8.02
C THR A 220 -2.10 -23.70 -7.00
N ASP A 221 -3.40 -23.84 -6.69
CA ASP A 221 -3.95 -24.94 -5.90
C ASP A 221 -3.45 -26.30 -6.42
N SER A 222 -2.71 -27.03 -5.56
CA SER A 222 -2.18 -28.35 -5.86
C SER A 222 -2.81 -29.41 -4.93
N PRO A 223 -3.69 -30.29 -5.42
CA PRO A 223 -4.59 -31.08 -4.59
C PRO A 223 -3.95 -32.36 -4.02
N PHE A 224 -2.84 -32.25 -3.28
CA PHE A 224 -2.16 -33.39 -2.65
C PHE A 224 -1.93 -33.20 -1.15
N SER A 225 -2.92 -33.63 -0.36
CA SER A 225 -2.79 -33.78 1.09
C SER A 225 -2.30 -35.19 1.44
N PHE A 226 -1.14 -35.30 2.07
CA PHE A 226 -0.71 -36.51 2.78
C PHE A 226 -0.52 -36.18 4.27
N GLY A 227 -1.26 -36.89 5.12
CA GLY A 227 -1.32 -36.60 6.56
C GLY A 227 -0.12 -37.11 7.34
N GLY A 228 0.46 -36.26 8.18
CA GLY A 228 1.58 -36.60 9.06
C GLY A 228 2.18 -35.37 9.73
N ALA A 229 1.53 -34.83 10.75
CA ALA A 229 2.06 -33.69 11.51
C ALA A 229 3.33 -34.07 12.30
N PRO A 230 4.28 -33.13 12.44
CA PRO A 230 4.24 -32.33 13.67
C PRO A 230 4.37 -30.80 13.45
N ALA A 231 3.92 -30.06 14.46
CA ALA A 231 4.25 -28.66 14.79
C ALA A 231 4.38 -27.64 13.63
N LYS A 232 3.30 -26.87 13.38
CA LYS A 232 3.40 -25.59 12.66
C LYS A 232 4.05 -24.53 13.55
N THR A 233 5.18 -23.97 13.13
CA THR A 233 5.54 -22.58 13.48
C THR A 233 4.57 -21.61 12.80
N PRO A 234 4.25 -20.46 13.41
CA PRO A 234 3.60 -19.37 12.69
C PRO A 234 4.55 -18.81 11.63
N GLY A 235 4.00 -18.25 10.54
CA GLY A 235 4.79 -17.78 9.41
C GLY A 235 5.80 -16.72 9.81
N ALA A 236 7.07 -16.96 9.50
CA ALA A 236 8.10 -15.93 9.51
C ALA A 236 8.04 -15.20 8.17
N GLU A 237 7.71 -13.91 8.20
CA GLU A 237 7.99 -13.00 7.08
C GLU A 237 9.52 -12.96 6.90
N PHE A 238 9.99 -13.18 5.67
CA PHE A 238 11.44 -13.32 5.42
C PHE A 238 12.08 -11.95 5.25
N ASP A 239 12.82 -11.51 6.26
CA ASP A 239 13.56 -10.25 6.25
C ASP A 239 14.83 -10.35 5.38
N PHE A 240 14.71 -9.91 4.13
CA PHE A 240 15.78 -9.85 3.14
C PHE A 240 17.01 -9.02 3.58
N SER A 241 16.90 -8.17 4.61
CA SER A 241 18.06 -7.40 5.12
C SER A 241 19.03 -8.25 5.95
N THR A 242 18.63 -9.47 6.37
CA THR A 242 19.37 -10.28 7.35
C THR A 242 20.26 -11.39 6.77
N ALA A 243 20.33 -11.52 5.44
CA ALA A 243 21.06 -12.61 4.77
C ALA A 243 22.60 -12.52 4.91
N SER A 244 23.17 -13.24 5.88
CA SER A 244 24.62 -13.29 6.14
C SER A 244 25.45 -13.92 5.01
N VAL A 245 26.72 -13.52 4.86
CA VAL A 245 27.60 -13.90 3.73
C VAL A 245 28.30 -15.25 3.87
N GLY A 246 28.36 -15.84 5.06
CA GLY A 246 28.37 -17.30 5.11
C GLY A 246 26.96 -17.79 4.78
N THR A 247 26.79 -18.74 3.86
CA THR A 247 25.53 -19.47 3.76
C THR A 247 25.26 -20.10 5.12
N SER A 248 24.34 -19.51 5.88
CA SER A 248 23.94 -20.03 7.18
C SER A 248 23.55 -21.51 7.02
N PRO A 249 23.74 -22.38 8.02
CA PRO A 249 23.24 -23.74 7.96
C PRO A 249 21.74 -23.84 7.59
N ASP A 250 20.96 -22.76 7.77
CA ASP A 250 19.57 -22.67 7.32
C ASP A 250 19.39 -22.08 5.92
N ASP A 251 20.29 -21.24 5.44
CA ASP A 251 20.29 -20.74 4.06
C ASP A 251 20.85 -21.77 3.08
N GLN A 252 21.88 -22.50 3.49
CA GLN A 252 22.41 -23.67 2.78
C GLN A 252 21.31 -24.73 2.57
N LYS A 253 20.48 -25.00 3.58
CA LYS A 253 19.28 -25.85 3.44
C LYS A 253 18.25 -25.29 2.45
N LYS A 254 18.04 -23.97 2.39
CA LYS A 254 17.13 -23.35 1.41
C LYS A 254 17.68 -23.51 -0.02
N ILE A 255 18.98 -23.33 -0.22
CA ILE A 255 19.64 -23.57 -1.51
C ILE A 255 19.48 -25.04 -1.91
N GLU A 256 19.78 -25.97 -1.00
CA GLU A 256 19.60 -27.42 -1.23
C GLU A 256 18.14 -27.79 -1.51
N GLN A 257 17.18 -27.16 -0.83
CA GLN A 257 15.76 -27.32 -1.11
C GLN A 257 15.39 -26.79 -2.50
N TYR A 258 15.77 -25.57 -2.86
CA TYR A 258 15.45 -25.01 -4.19
C TYR A 258 16.13 -25.80 -5.32
N LEU A 259 17.34 -26.33 -5.09
CA LEU A 259 17.98 -27.28 -6.00
C LEU A 259 17.12 -28.55 -6.17
N ALA A 260 16.71 -29.19 -5.07
CA ALA A 260 15.94 -30.43 -5.09
C ALA A 260 14.51 -30.29 -5.64
N ASP A 261 13.78 -29.23 -5.23
CA ASP A 261 12.45 -28.92 -5.74
C ASP A 261 12.50 -28.59 -7.24
N GLY A 262 13.52 -27.86 -7.69
CA GLY A 262 13.75 -27.57 -9.12
C GLY A 262 14.20 -28.79 -9.93
N ASP A 263 15.09 -29.64 -9.38
CA ASP A 263 15.49 -30.93 -9.98
C ASP A 263 14.27 -31.86 -10.15
N LYS A 264 13.33 -31.84 -9.20
CA LYS A 264 12.04 -32.53 -9.27
C LYS A 264 11.12 -31.95 -10.36
N ALA A 265 10.93 -30.63 -10.38
CA ALA A 265 10.11 -29.95 -11.41
C ALA A 265 10.63 -30.25 -12.83
N TYR A 266 11.94 -30.17 -13.02
CA TYR A 266 12.63 -30.51 -14.26
C TYR A 266 12.40 -31.98 -14.66
N ALA A 267 12.45 -32.92 -13.69
CA ALA A 267 12.20 -34.34 -13.93
C ALA A 267 10.74 -34.65 -14.31
N SER A 268 9.76 -33.83 -13.86
CA SER A 268 8.37 -33.89 -14.33
C SER A 268 8.12 -33.22 -15.69
N GLY A 269 9.14 -32.61 -16.31
CA GLY A 269 9.02 -31.90 -17.58
C GLY A 269 8.60 -30.44 -17.46
N ASP A 270 8.29 -29.94 -16.26
CA ASP A 270 8.04 -28.52 -16.03
C ASP A 270 9.38 -27.76 -15.95
N HIS A 271 9.92 -27.52 -17.14
CA HIS A 271 11.17 -26.78 -17.33
C HIS A 271 11.04 -25.30 -16.93
N GLN A 272 9.83 -24.75 -16.81
CA GLN A 272 9.63 -23.36 -16.38
C GLN A 272 9.69 -23.26 -14.86
N GLN A 273 8.89 -24.06 -14.14
CA GLN A 273 8.92 -24.13 -12.68
C GLN A 273 10.33 -24.48 -12.15
N ALA A 274 11.07 -25.33 -12.85
CA ALA A 274 12.48 -25.62 -12.53
C ALA A 274 13.38 -24.38 -12.60
N ILE A 275 13.30 -23.60 -13.68
CA ILE A 275 14.04 -22.34 -13.83
C ILE A 275 13.69 -21.37 -12.70
N ASP A 276 12.40 -21.22 -12.39
CA ASP A 276 11.93 -20.27 -11.38
C ASP A 276 12.32 -20.67 -9.95
N LEU A 277 12.36 -21.98 -9.65
CA LEU A 277 12.84 -22.50 -8.36
C LEU A 277 14.35 -22.29 -8.20
N TRP A 278 15.15 -22.68 -9.18
CA TRP A 278 16.60 -22.46 -9.10
C TRP A 278 16.99 -20.98 -9.13
N SER A 279 16.21 -20.12 -9.80
CA SER A 279 16.50 -18.68 -9.84
C SER A 279 16.38 -18.00 -8.46
N ARG A 280 15.62 -18.58 -7.52
CA ARG A 280 15.54 -18.10 -6.13
C ARG A 280 16.84 -18.29 -5.36
N ILE A 281 17.70 -19.23 -5.77
CA ILE A 281 19.02 -19.45 -5.15
C ILE A 281 19.86 -18.19 -5.22
N PHE A 282 19.78 -17.42 -6.31
CA PHE A 282 20.54 -16.18 -6.50
C PHE A 282 20.16 -15.03 -5.56
N LEU A 283 19.01 -15.12 -4.88
CA LEU A 283 18.63 -14.20 -3.80
C LEU A 283 19.42 -14.49 -2.51
N ILE A 284 20.01 -15.67 -2.39
CA ILE A 284 20.80 -16.16 -1.25
C ILE A 284 22.30 -16.20 -1.60
N ASP A 285 22.62 -16.64 -2.83
CA ASP A 285 23.96 -16.82 -3.37
C ASP A 285 24.01 -16.47 -4.87
N VAL A 286 24.47 -15.26 -5.17
CA VAL A 286 24.65 -14.73 -6.54
C VAL A 286 25.73 -15.47 -7.34
N THR A 287 26.65 -16.18 -6.68
CA THR A 287 27.75 -16.90 -7.33
C THR A 287 27.45 -18.38 -7.57
N ASN A 288 26.21 -18.82 -7.34
CA ASN A 288 25.83 -20.23 -7.42
C ASN A 288 25.89 -20.81 -8.86
N GLU A 289 27.04 -21.39 -9.19
CA GLU A 289 27.30 -22.05 -10.48
C GLU A 289 26.34 -23.22 -10.71
N GLN A 290 26.03 -24.00 -9.65
CA GLN A 290 25.09 -25.13 -9.71
C GLN A 290 23.66 -24.75 -10.12
N ALA A 291 23.16 -23.57 -9.72
CA ALA A 291 21.88 -23.04 -10.18
C ALA A 291 21.99 -22.59 -11.65
N SER A 292 23.10 -21.93 -12.01
CA SER A 292 23.37 -21.40 -13.35
C SER A 292 23.37 -22.50 -14.43
N GLU A 293 24.13 -23.59 -14.21
CA GLU A 293 24.19 -24.73 -15.13
C GLU A 293 22.82 -25.39 -15.36
N ARG A 294 22.07 -25.59 -14.26
CA ARG A 294 20.73 -26.20 -14.28
C ARG A 294 19.73 -25.35 -15.06
N ILE A 295 19.73 -24.05 -14.85
CA ILE A 295 18.85 -23.10 -15.55
C ILE A 295 19.11 -23.10 -17.06
N GLU A 296 20.37 -23.06 -17.50
CA GLU A 296 20.67 -23.13 -18.94
C GLU A 296 20.30 -24.48 -19.57
N LYS A 297 20.49 -25.58 -18.84
CA LYS A 297 20.03 -26.92 -19.25
C LYS A 297 18.51 -26.99 -19.42
N ALA A 298 17.73 -26.37 -18.53
CA ALA A 298 16.28 -26.27 -18.65
C ALA A 298 15.83 -25.34 -19.78
N LYS A 299 16.48 -24.19 -19.99
CA LYS A 299 16.25 -23.34 -21.17
C LYS A 299 16.58 -24.09 -22.47
N GLY A 300 17.54 -25.00 -22.46
CA GLY A 300 17.81 -25.92 -23.56
C GLY A 300 16.64 -26.85 -23.82
N LYS A 301 16.18 -27.61 -22.80
CA LYS A 301 15.07 -28.56 -22.95
C LYS A 301 13.72 -27.91 -23.25
N ARG A 302 13.41 -26.74 -22.68
CA ARG A 302 12.19 -25.99 -23.02
C ARG A 302 12.15 -25.66 -24.52
N ARG A 303 13.27 -25.20 -25.10
CA ARG A 303 13.40 -24.93 -26.54
C ARG A 303 13.34 -26.20 -27.41
N GLU A 304 13.89 -27.33 -26.96
CA GLU A 304 13.72 -28.61 -27.67
C GLU A 304 12.26 -29.09 -27.68
N VAL A 305 11.50 -28.83 -26.62
CA VAL A 305 10.07 -29.17 -26.51
C VAL A 305 9.22 -28.25 -27.40
N GLU A 306 9.45 -26.94 -27.28
CA GLU A 306 8.83 -25.87 -28.09
C GLU A 306 8.95 -26.15 -29.60
N GLN A 307 10.17 -26.44 -30.09
CA GLN A 307 10.41 -26.79 -31.50
C GLN A 307 9.70 -28.07 -31.97
N ARG A 308 9.46 -29.05 -31.08
CA ARG A 308 8.68 -30.25 -31.42
C ARG A 308 7.18 -29.96 -31.46
N VAL A 309 6.68 -29.15 -30.53
CA VAL A 309 5.30 -28.68 -30.51
C VAL A 309 5.00 -27.88 -31.79
N ASP A 310 5.90 -26.98 -32.20
CA ASP A 310 5.78 -26.24 -33.48
C ASP A 310 5.80 -27.18 -34.70
N SER A 311 6.69 -28.18 -34.72
CA SER A 311 6.75 -29.15 -35.82
C SER A 311 5.50 -30.03 -35.91
N LEU A 312 4.89 -30.37 -34.77
CA LEU A 312 3.64 -31.13 -34.70
C LEU A 312 2.44 -30.25 -35.08
N LEU A 313 2.42 -28.98 -34.64
CA LEU A 313 1.45 -27.98 -35.10
C LEU A 313 1.47 -27.85 -36.62
N ALA A 314 2.64 -27.68 -37.23
CA ALA A 314 2.79 -27.58 -38.68
C ALA A 314 2.36 -28.86 -39.42
N SER A 315 2.68 -30.05 -38.90
CA SER A 315 2.23 -31.33 -39.47
C SER A 315 0.71 -31.48 -39.39
N GLY A 316 0.12 -31.17 -38.24
CA GLY A 316 -1.31 -31.26 -37.97
C GLY A 316 -2.13 -30.28 -38.80
N LEU A 317 -1.70 -29.01 -38.91
CA LEU A 317 -2.32 -28.02 -39.80
C LEU A 317 -2.29 -28.48 -41.25
N GLY A 318 -1.13 -28.94 -41.75
CA GLY A 318 -1.05 -29.51 -43.10
C GLY A 318 -1.89 -30.77 -43.28
N ALA A 319 -2.21 -31.51 -42.21
CA ALA A 319 -3.15 -32.64 -42.27
C ALA A 319 -4.61 -32.17 -42.36
N ILE A 320 -4.99 -31.06 -41.72
CA ILE A 320 -6.31 -30.41 -41.92
C ILE A 320 -6.48 -30.01 -43.40
N ASP A 321 -5.47 -29.38 -44.02
CA ASP A 321 -5.51 -28.96 -45.43
C ASP A 321 -5.75 -30.16 -46.38
N ARG A 322 -5.15 -31.31 -46.05
CA ARG A 322 -5.34 -32.59 -46.75
C ARG A 322 -6.64 -33.31 -46.37
N LYS A 323 -7.44 -32.76 -45.45
CA LYS A 323 -8.66 -33.35 -44.85
C LYS A 323 -8.41 -34.65 -44.08
N ASP A 324 -7.17 -34.88 -43.66
CA ASP A 324 -6.70 -36.00 -42.86
C ASP A 324 -6.90 -35.69 -41.36
N ASN A 325 -8.16 -35.54 -40.97
CA ASN A 325 -8.56 -35.25 -39.59
C ASN A 325 -8.04 -36.27 -38.56
N PRO A 326 -7.98 -37.59 -38.84
CA PRO A 326 -7.39 -38.56 -37.91
C PRO A 326 -5.92 -38.26 -37.58
N ARG A 327 -5.12 -37.92 -38.59
CA ARG A 327 -3.71 -37.55 -38.40
C ARG A 327 -3.56 -36.21 -37.70
N ALA A 328 -4.34 -35.19 -38.08
CA ALA A 328 -4.31 -33.89 -37.42
C ALA A 328 -4.57 -34.01 -35.90
N ARG A 329 -5.53 -34.87 -35.49
CA ARG A 329 -5.77 -35.16 -34.06
C ARG A 329 -4.56 -35.81 -33.40
N ALA A 330 -3.94 -36.81 -34.02
CA ALA A 330 -2.76 -37.47 -33.46
C ALA A 330 -1.59 -36.51 -33.26
N ASP A 331 -1.29 -35.69 -34.27
CA ASP A 331 -0.21 -34.69 -34.21
C ASP A 331 -0.46 -33.66 -33.07
N PHE A 332 -1.71 -33.19 -32.90
CA PHE A 332 -2.08 -32.27 -31.80
C PHE A 332 -2.15 -32.93 -30.41
N GLU A 333 -2.60 -34.19 -30.31
CA GLU A 333 -2.58 -34.96 -29.05
C GLU A 333 -1.16 -35.26 -28.57
N GLU A 334 -0.20 -35.47 -29.50
CA GLU A 334 1.21 -35.59 -29.15
C GLU A 334 1.81 -34.23 -28.73
N ALA A 335 1.44 -33.14 -29.41
CA ALA A 335 1.85 -31.80 -28.99
C ALA A 335 1.33 -31.42 -27.59
N LEU A 336 0.09 -31.79 -27.22
CA LEU A 336 -0.44 -31.61 -25.86
C LEU A 336 0.16 -32.56 -24.81
N ARG A 337 0.83 -33.65 -25.21
CA ARG A 337 1.67 -34.42 -24.28
C ARG A 337 3.01 -33.75 -23.99
N LEU A 338 3.51 -32.94 -24.91
CA LEU A 338 4.79 -32.23 -24.80
C LEU A 338 4.63 -30.87 -24.10
N ASP A 339 3.58 -30.12 -24.44
CA ASP A 339 3.14 -28.92 -23.72
C ASP A 339 1.68 -29.06 -23.29
N PRO A 340 1.42 -29.58 -22.07
CA PRO A 340 0.07 -29.71 -21.52
C PRO A 340 -0.67 -28.38 -21.31
N ASN A 341 -0.01 -27.22 -21.39
CA ASN A 341 -0.63 -25.91 -21.20
C ASN A 341 -0.85 -25.13 -22.51
N ASN A 342 -0.51 -25.72 -23.65
CA ASN A 342 -0.70 -25.05 -24.94
C ASN A 342 -2.18 -24.77 -25.24
N ALA A 343 -2.55 -23.50 -25.34
CA ALA A 343 -3.90 -23.07 -25.71
C ALA A 343 -4.16 -23.18 -27.22
N THR A 344 -3.11 -22.94 -28.04
CA THR A 344 -3.20 -22.97 -29.51
C THR A 344 -3.47 -24.38 -30.01
N VAL A 345 -2.71 -25.38 -29.53
CA VAL A 345 -2.91 -26.79 -29.89
C VAL A 345 -4.30 -27.30 -29.46
N ARG A 346 -4.78 -26.90 -28.26
CA ARG A 346 -6.16 -27.20 -27.82
C ARG A 346 -7.21 -26.69 -28.81
N GLY A 347 -7.11 -25.43 -29.21
CA GLY A 347 -8.06 -24.81 -30.15
C GLY A 347 -8.15 -25.57 -31.47
N TYR A 348 -7.02 -25.98 -32.03
CA TYR A 348 -7.01 -26.79 -33.25
C TYR A 348 -7.52 -28.22 -33.04
N LEU A 349 -7.21 -28.87 -31.90
CA LEU A 349 -7.76 -30.18 -31.58
C LEU A 349 -9.29 -30.14 -31.41
N ASP A 350 -9.83 -29.09 -30.78
CA ASP A 350 -11.27 -28.85 -30.66
C ASP A 350 -11.93 -28.60 -32.02
N ASP A 351 -11.28 -27.84 -32.91
CA ASP A 351 -11.76 -27.61 -34.28
C ASP A 351 -11.81 -28.91 -35.10
N VAL A 352 -10.77 -29.74 -35.05
CA VAL A 352 -10.74 -31.03 -35.78
C VAL A 352 -11.65 -32.08 -35.14
N ASN A 353 -12.02 -31.94 -33.86
CA ASN A 353 -12.98 -32.80 -33.18
C ASN A 353 -14.46 -32.48 -33.50
N LYS A 354 -14.78 -31.32 -34.08
CA LYS A 354 -16.16 -30.96 -34.45
C LYS A 354 -16.72 -31.91 -35.53
N PRO A 355 -17.94 -32.46 -35.35
CA PRO A 355 -18.51 -33.41 -36.29
C PRO A 355 -18.94 -32.72 -37.58
N ALA A 356 -18.56 -33.28 -38.73
CA ALA A 356 -18.81 -32.71 -40.06
C ALA A 356 -20.30 -32.43 -40.37
N ALA A 357 -21.24 -33.08 -39.69
CA ALA A 357 -22.68 -32.79 -39.79
C ALA A 357 -23.03 -31.36 -39.34
N GLN A 358 -22.30 -30.77 -38.40
CA GLN A 358 -22.49 -29.37 -37.98
C GLN A 358 -21.83 -28.38 -38.95
N ALA A 359 -20.73 -28.77 -39.62
CA ALA A 359 -20.11 -27.97 -40.68
C ALA A 359 -20.98 -27.94 -41.95
N ALA A 360 -21.55 -29.07 -42.35
CA ALA A 360 -22.44 -29.16 -43.51
C ALA A 360 -23.75 -28.36 -43.33
N ALA A 361 -24.24 -28.25 -42.09
CA ALA A 361 -25.43 -27.44 -41.77
C ALA A 361 -25.21 -25.91 -41.90
N ALA A 362 -23.97 -25.45 -42.12
CA ALA A 362 -23.61 -24.05 -42.26
C ALA A 362 -23.40 -23.59 -43.72
N ALA A 363 -23.61 -24.45 -44.72
CA ALA A 363 -23.38 -24.15 -46.14
C ALA A 363 -24.70 -23.87 -46.89
N PRO A 364 -24.98 -22.62 -47.32
CA PRO A 364 -26.17 -22.31 -48.13
C PRO A 364 -26.01 -22.85 -49.56
N SER A 365 -26.91 -23.74 -49.98
CA SER A 365 -26.98 -24.20 -51.37
C SER A 365 -27.83 -23.26 -52.23
N ALA A 366 -27.19 -22.50 -53.12
CA ALA A 366 -27.85 -21.72 -54.17
C ALA A 366 -27.19 -22.01 -55.54
N PRO A 367 -27.94 -22.29 -56.62
CA PRO A 367 -27.35 -22.52 -57.94
C PRO A 367 -26.82 -21.23 -58.56
N PHE A 368 -25.63 -21.27 -59.15
CA PHE A 368 -25.13 -20.20 -60.00
C PHE A 368 -25.86 -20.25 -61.35
N ALA A 369 -26.62 -19.21 -61.67
CA ALA A 369 -27.12 -18.94 -63.01
C ALA A 369 -26.15 -17.98 -63.72
N PRO A 370 -25.70 -18.27 -64.95
CA PRO A 370 -24.85 -17.35 -65.70
C PRO A 370 -25.71 -16.28 -66.38
N ASP A 371 -25.65 -15.05 -65.88
CA ASP A 371 -26.03 -13.89 -66.69
C ASP A 371 -24.98 -13.69 -67.80
N ALA A 372 -25.47 -13.44 -69.02
CA ALA A 372 -24.66 -13.21 -70.20
C ALA A 372 -24.50 -11.70 -70.47
N ASP A 373 -23.59 -11.37 -71.39
CA ASP A 373 -23.33 -10.02 -71.92
C ASP A 373 -22.81 -8.98 -70.92
N GLU A 374 -21.53 -9.10 -70.56
CA GLU A 374 -20.62 -7.96 -70.81
C GLU A 374 -19.27 -8.46 -71.33
N LYS A 375 -18.62 -7.68 -72.20
CA LYS A 375 -17.43 -8.11 -72.96
C LYS A 375 -16.15 -7.67 -72.25
N ILE A 376 -15.16 -8.56 -72.28
CA ILE A 376 -13.82 -8.27 -71.77
C ILE A 376 -12.98 -7.73 -72.93
N ASP A 377 -12.64 -6.44 -72.90
CA ASP A 377 -11.52 -5.90 -73.69
C ASP A 377 -10.21 -6.21 -72.95
N LEU A 378 -9.24 -6.83 -73.64
CA LEU A 378 -8.02 -7.41 -73.07
C LEU A 378 -6.75 -6.64 -73.48
N ASP A 379 -6.76 -5.31 -73.34
CA ASP A 379 -5.64 -4.41 -73.69
C ASP A 379 -4.99 -3.78 -72.43
N PHE A 380 -4.36 -4.58 -71.56
CA PHE A 380 -3.62 -4.05 -70.40
C PHE A 380 -2.42 -4.90 -69.92
N PHE A 381 -1.79 -5.69 -70.80
CA PHE A 381 -0.60 -6.50 -70.42
C PHE A 381 0.48 -6.59 -71.51
N GLU A 382 0.73 -5.50 -72.21
CA GLU A 382 1.89 -5.30 -73.10
C GLU A 382 2.42 -3.86 -72.91
N ASP A 383 3.39 -3.66 -72.01
CA ASP A 383 4.75 -3.18 -72.37
C ASP A 383 5.68 -2.91 -71.16
N GLU A 384 6.96 -3.22 -71.40
CA GLU A 384 8.23 -2.75 -70.80
C GLU A 384 8.37 -2.35 -69.31
N MET A 385 9.23 -3.10 -68.61
CA MET A 385 10.32 -2.52 -67.77
C MET A 385 11.54 -2.27 -68.70
N PRO A 386 12.64 -1.57 -68.30
CA PRO A 386 13.00 -1.02 -66.98
C PRO A 386 13.68 0.38 -67.02
N GLU A 387 14.47 0.69 -65.98
CA GLU A 387 15.51 1.75 -65.88
C GLU A 387 15.05 3.23 -65.82
N GLY A 388 15.85 4.06 -65.16
CA GLY A 388 15.52 5.47 -64.85
C GLY A 388 16.72 6.38 -64.97
N LEU A 389 16.59 7.69 -64.68
CA LEU A 389 17.71 8.66 -64.63
C LEU A 389 17.37 9.93 -63.82
N GLU A 390 18.37 10.41 -63.07
CA GLU A 390 18.67 11.81 -62.70
C GLU A 390 17.71 12.71 -61.87
N ALA A 391 18.31 13.81 -61.38
CA ALA A 391 17.77 14.89 -60.53
C ALA A 391 18.02 16.25 -61.29
N PRO A 392 18.14 17.49 -60.72
CA PRO A 392 18.05 17.97 -59.32
C PRO A 392 17.41 19.39 -59.08
N LEU A 393 17.39 19.81 -57.80
CA LEU A 393 17.56 21.19 -57.26
C LEU A 393 16.55 22.36 -57.52
N ARG A 394 16.14 22.97 -56.38
CA ARG A 394 16.04 24.43 -56.01
C ARG A 394 14.68 25.18 -55.86
N PRO A 395 14.62 26.25 -55.00
CA PRO A 395 13.42 27.04 -54.61
C PRO A 395 13.48 28.48 -55.26
N PRO A 396 13.01 29.63 -54.71
CA PRO A 396 12.09 30.02 -53.60
C PRO A 396 11.02 31.06 -54.11
N PRO A 397 10.53 32.17 -53.45
CA PRO A 397 10.54 32.67 -52.05
C PRO A 397 9.10 33.08 -51.50
N PRO A 398 8.66 34.34 -51.13
CA PRO A 398 7.61 34.53 -50.10
C PRO A 398 6.47 35.58 -50.39
N SER A 399 5.59 35.85 -49.41
CA SER A 399 4.88 37.13 -49.14
C SER A 399 4.06 37.01 -47.84
N GLU A 400 4.26 37.80 -46.78
CA GLU A 400 3.89 39.22 -46.53
C GLU A 400 2.44 39.49 -46.03
N SER A 401 2.37 39.89 -44.74
CA SER A 401 1.65 41.11 -44.26
C SER A 401 0.11 41.09 -44.14
N PRO A 402 -0.57 42.14 -43.59
CA PRO A 402 -0.09 43.30 -42.80
C PRO A 402 -0.85 43.60 -41.46
N VAL A 403 -0.23 44.45 -40.61
CA VAL A 403 -0.76 45.65 -39.87
C VAL A 403 -2.27 45.67 -39.46
N ALA A 404 -2.67 45.86 -38.19
CA ALA A 404 -2.61 47.10 -37.35
C ALA A 404 -3.00 46.80 -35.86
N ALA A 405 -3.18 47.68 -34.85
CA ALA A 405 -3.06 49.15 -34.61
C ALA A 405 -2.88 49.44 -33.07
N ALA A 406 -2.95 50.70 -32.61
CA ALA A 406 -2.87 51.13 -31.19
C ALA A 406 -3.60 52.51 -30.94
N PRO A 407 -3.29 53.37 -29.94
CA PRO A 407 -3.55 53.28 -28.47
C PRO A 407 -4.21 54.53 -27.83
N ALA A 408 -4.75 54.43 -26.59
CA ALA A 408 -5.04 55.54 -25.62
C ALA A 408 -5.73 55.01 -24.34
N LYS A 409 -5.92 55.73 -23.22
CA LYS A 409 -5.09 56.61 -22.34
C LYS A 409 -5.97 57.03 -21.12
N GLU A 410 -5.37 57.63 -20.09
CA GLU A 410 -5.99 58.29 -18.90
C GLU A 410 -6.66 57.44 -17.78
N ALA A 411 -6.92 57.94 -16.55
CA ALA A 411 -6.08 58.69 -15.57
C ALA A 411 -6.84 58.99 -14.23
N LYS A 412 -6.08 59.37 -13.18
CA LYS A 412 -6.42 60.20 -11.97
C LYS A 412 -6.98 59.52 -10.68
N LYS A 413 -6.17 59.65 -9.59
CA LYS A 413 -6.52 60.10 -8.19
C LYS A 413 -7.40 59.18 -7.28
N ALA A 414 -7.29 59.17 -5.94
CA ALA A 414 -6.32 59.72 -4.96
C ALA A 414 -6.39 59.05 -3.55
N LYS A 415 -5.42 59.38 -2.66
CA LYS A 415 -5.34 59.10 -1.18
C LYS A 415 -6.29 60.02 -0.37
N PRO A 416 -6.58 59.91 0.97
CA PRO A 416 -5.78 59.42 2.14
C PRO A 416 -6.50 58.50 3.18
N VAL A 417 -5.86 57.67 4.04
CA VAL A 417 -5.04 57.83 5.30
C VAL A 417 -5.80 58.25 6.60
N SER A 418 -6.09 57.25 7.47
CA SER A 418 -6.08 57.24 8.98
C SER A 418 -6.98 58.24 9.76
N PRO A 419 -7.07 58.27 11.13
CA PRO A 419 -6.45 57.46 12.21
C PRO A 419 -7.47 56.88 13.26
N PRO A 420 -7.07 56.23 14.39
CA PRO A 420 -7.99 55.61 15.37
C PRO A 420 -8.42 56.56 16.52
N ARG A 421 -9.16 56.05 17.53
CA ARG A 421 -9.60 56.79 18.73
C ARG A 421 -9.54 55.97 20.04
N GLU A 422 -9.59 56.69 21.16
CA GLU A 422 -9.04 56.28 22.46
C GLU A 422 -10.11 55.97 23.53
N PHE A 423 -9.65 55.46 24.69
CA PHE A 423 -10.43 55.31 25.93
C PHE A 423 -10.85 56.66 26.54
N PRO A 424 -11.86 56.64 27.42
CA PRO A 424 -11.66 57.27 28.73
C PRO A 424 -12.13 56.40 29.92
N MET A 425 -11.45 56.52 31.06
CA MET A 425 -11.93 56.04 32.37
C MET A 425 -12.81 57.10 33.06
N ARG A 426 -13.76 56.64 33.90
CA ARG A 426 -13.87 56.90 35.36
C ARG A 426 -15.33 56.97 35.84
N ALA A 427 -15.69 56.08 36.76
CA ALA A 427 -16.77 56.30 37.72
C ALA A 427 -16.50 55.53 39.02
N ILE A 428 -16.46 56.26 40.15
CA ILE A 428 -16.96 55.91 41.50
C ILE A 428 -16.82 54.42 41.93
N ALA A 429 -15.97 53.99 42.87
CA ALA A 429 -15.38 54.64 44.05
C ALA A 429 -16.33 54.94 45.24
N ILE A 430 -17.18 53.99 45.63
CA ILE A 430 -17.67 53.75 47.02
C ILE A 430 -17.91 52.22 47.18
N ALA A 431 -17.06 51.53 47.95
CA ALA A 431 -17.22 50.11 48.37
C ALA A 431 -16.13 49.64 49.37
N LEU A 432 -14.93 50.22 49.32
CA LEU A 432 -13.72 49.79 50.04
C LEU A 432 -13.68 50.14 51.55
N ALA A 433 -14.82 50.15 52.25
CA ALA A 433 -14.91 50.68 53.62
C ALA A 433 -15.73 49.84 54.63
N VAL A 434 -16.30 48.69 54.26
CA VAL A 434 -17.21 47.93 55.16
C VAL A 434 -16.80 46.45 55.38
N LEU A 435 -16.21 45.78 54.39
CA LEU A 435 -15.87 44.34 54.48
C LEU A 435 -14.56 44.01 55.24
N VAL A 436 -14.16 44.86 56.19
CA VAL A 436 -13.08 44.59 57.15
C VAL A 436 -13.62 44.19 58.54
N LEU A 437 -14.92 44.38 58.80
CA LEU A 437 -15.55 44.12 60.11
C LEU A 437 -16.61 43.00 60.06
N GLY A 438 -16.28 41.87 59.43
CA GLY A 438 -17.18 40.69 59.34
C GLY A 438 -16.56 39.33 59.72
N ALA A 439 -15.22 39.21 59.80
CA ALA A 439 -14.55 37.92 59.89
C ALA A 439 -14.26 37.41 61.32
N GLY A 440 -14.50 38.22 62.36
CA GLY A 440 -14.11 37.89 63.74
C GLY A 440 -15.14 37.08 64.56
N GLY A 441 -16.42 37.12 64.19
CA GLY A 441 -17.50 36.65 65.08
C GLY A 441 -17.72 35.13 65.13
N TRP A 442 -17.46 34.41 64.04
CA TRP A 442 -17.84 33.00 63.92
C TRP A 442 -16.93 32.03 64.69
N PHE A 443 -15.65 32.40 64.87
CA PHE A 443 -14.63 31.52 65.46
C PHE A 443 -14.70 31.41 67.00
N ALA A 444 -15.54 32.23 67.66
CA ALA A 444 -15.65 32.25 69.12
C ALA A 444 -16.67 31.23 69.68
N TYR A 445 -17.73 30.92 68.94
CA TYR A 445 -18.86 30.12 69.46
C TYR A 445 -18.53 28.62 69.57
N GLN A 446 -17.77 28.07 68.62
CA GLN A 446 -17.47 26.63 68.56
C GLN A 446 -16.46 26.15 69.63
N LYS A 447 -15.84 27.06 70.40
CA LYS A 447 -14.81 26.72 71.41
C LYS A 447 -15.31 26.62 72.86
N PHE A 448 -16.59 26.87 73.12
CA PHE A 448 -17.14 26.90 74.49
C PHE A 448 -18.25 25.89 74.80
N PHE A 449 -18.66 25.05 73.84
CA PHE A 449 -19.58 23.93 74.07
C PHE A 449 -18.94 22.59 73.66
N ASN A 450 -17.98 22.11 74.47
CA ASN A 450 -17.80 20.69 74.79
C ASN A 450 -16.69 20.49 75.82
N GLN A 451 -17.04 20.37 77.12
CA GLN A 451 -16.30 19.54 78.07
C GLN A 451 -17.07 19.26 79.37
N SER A 452 -17.90 18.22 79.35
CA SER A 452 -18.15 17.31 80.49
C SER A 452 -19.06 16.16 80.02
N GLY A 453 -18.63 14.92 80.26
CA GLY A 453 -19.28 13.72 79.73
C GLY A 453 -18.25 12.68 79.33
N GLU A 454 -18.10 11.64 80.14
CA GLU A 454 -17.31 10.45 79.83
C GLU A 454 -18.09 9.51 78.87
N GLU A 455 -17.51 8.38 78.47
CA GLU A 455 -18.10 7.36 77.57
C GLU A 455 -18.17 7.62 76.03
N THR A 456 -17.09 8.11 75.38
CA THR A 456 -17.02 8.16 73.89
C THR A 456 -15.72 7.68 73.22
N ALA A 457 -14.81 6.98 73.93
CA ALA A 457 -13.53 6.52 73.35
C ALA A 457 -13.68 5.58 72.13
N ALA A 458 -14.74 4.77 72.09
CA ALA A 458 -15.06 3.93 70.94
C ALA A 458 -15.53 4.74 69.71
N THR A 459 -16.07 5.94 69.92
CA THR A 459 -16.70 6.76 68.88
C THR A 459 -15.65 7.53 68.07
N ASP A 460 -14.64 8.10 68.73
CA ASP A 460 -13.55 8.85 68.07
C ASP A 460 -12.62 7.93 67.26
N SER A 461 -12.21 6.78 67.81
CA SER A 461 -11.37 5.80 67.11
C SER A 461 -12.07 5.22 65.87
N GLN A 462 -13.38 4.98 65.95
CA GLN A 462 -14.20 4.55 64.81
C GLN A 462 -14.43 5.67 63.78
N ALA A 463 -14.53 6.93 64.20
CA ALA A 463 -14.58 8.09 63.30
C ALA A 463 -13.25 8.32 62.56
N LEU A 464 -12.10 8.15 63.23
CA LEU A 464 -10.77 8.16 62.60
C LEU A 464 -10.66 7.05 61.54
N LEU A 465 -11.03 5.81 61.88
CA LEU A 465 -11.05 4.69 60.93
C LEU A 465 -11.94 4.98 59.70
N GLY A 466 -13.11 5.61 59.91
CA GLY A 466 -14.00 6.06 58.83
C GLY A 466 -13.36 7.14 57.95
N ARG A 467 -12.71 8.14 58.55
CA ARG A 467 -12.00 9.22 57.84
C ARG A 467 -10.81 8.71 57.05
N ALA A 468 -10.06 7.75 57.58
CA ALA A 468 -8.97 7.08 56.85
C ALA A 468 -9.48 6.30 55.64
N LYS A 469 -10.58 5.53 55.78
CA LYS A 469 -11.25 4.88 54.64
C LYS A 469 -11.71 5.88 53.58
N ALA A 470 -12.21 7.05 53.98
CA ALA A 470 -12.62 8.14 53.08
C ALA A 470 -11.44 8.90 52.42
N LEU A 471 -10.23 8.83 52.98
CA LEU A 471 -9.00 9.32 52.33
C LEU A 471 -8.44 8.28 51.35
N ALA A 472 -8.46 7.00 51.75
CA ALA A 472 -8.05 5.88 50.90
C ALA A 472 -8.91 5.74 49.63
N SER A 473 -10.24 5.88 49.74
CA SER A 473 -11.13 5.89 48.57
C SER A 473 -10.95 7.10 47.64
N ARG A 474 -10.17 8.10 48.07
CA ARG A 474 -9.73 9.26 47.27
C ARG A 474 -8.27 9.11 46.80
N GLY A 475 -7.67 7.92 46.92
CA GLY A 475 -6.28 7.64 46.53
C GLY A 475 -5.21 8.24 47.45
N LYS A 476 -5.59 8.87 48.57
CA LYS A 476 -4.66 9.54 49.49
C LYS A 476 -4.12 8.57 50.54
N TYR A 477 -3.35 7.58 50.07
CA TYR A 477 -2.86 6.49 50.92
C TYR A 477 -1.96 6.98 52.06
N ASP A 478 -1.02 7.90 51.82
CA ASP A 478 -0.15 8.45 52.87
C ASP A 478 -0.92 9.20 53.96
N ASP A 479 -1.90 10.03 53.58
CA ASP A 479 -2.75 10.77 54.54
C ASP A 479 -3.62 9.79 55.36
N ALA A 480 -4.13 8.73 54.72
CA ALA A 480 -4.92 7.69 55.36
C ALA A 480 -4.09 6.82 56.32
N ILE A 481 -2.87 6.45 55.93
CA ILE A 481 -1.95 5.63 56.74
C ILE A 481 -1.52 6.40 57.99
N LYS A 482 -1.18 7.69 57.88
CA LYS A 482 -0.86 8.55 59.04
C LYS A 482 -2.04 8.60 60.03
N LEU A 483 -3.25 8.86 59.54
CA LEU A 483 -4.45 9.00 60.37
C LEU A 483 -4.90 7.68 61.04
N LEU A 484 -4.30 6.54 60.65
CA LEU A 484 -4.47 5.24 61.31
C LEU A 484 -3.37 4.96 62.34
N GLN A 485 -2.20 5.60 62.25
CA GLN A 485 -1.13 5.51 63.25
C GLN A 485 -1.48 6.21 64.56
N ASP A 486 -2.44 7.16 64.53
CA ASP A 486 -2.93 7.88 65.70
C ASP A 486 -3.85 7.02 66.61
N ILE A 487 -4.32 5.85 66.13
CA ILE A 487 -5.19 4.92 66.89
C ILE A 487 -4.32 4.01 67.76
N LYS A 488 -4.53 4.03 69.08
CA LYS A 488 -3.57 3.48 70.06
C LYS A 488 -3.72 1.99 70.28
N ALA A 489 -2.61 1.33 70.61
CA ALA A 489 -2.60 -0.07 71.04
C ALA A 489 -3.39 -0.21 72.36
N GLY A 490 -4.62 -0.70 72.27
CA GLY A 490 -5.61 -0.72 73.35
C GLY A 490 -7.03 -0.34 72.89
N ASP A 491 -7.16 0.42 71.79
CA ASP A 491 -8.45 0.73 71.18
C ASP A 491 -9.06 -0.51 70.49
N ALA A 492 -10.37 -0.72 70.63
CA ALA A 492 -11.09 -1.82 69.97
C ALA A 492 -11.06 -1.77 68.42
N GLN A 493 -10.63 -0.65 67.84
CA GLN A 493 -10.43 -0.48 66.40
C GLN A 493 -8.96 -0.60 65.96
N HIS A 494 -8.00 -0.82 66.87
CA HIS A 494 -6.57 -0.87 66.56
C HIS A 494 -6.22 -2.02 65.59
N ASP A 495 -6.77 -3.22 65.81
CA ASP A 495 -6.57 -4.36 64.88
C ASP A 495 -7.16 -4.10 63.49
N ALA A 496 -8.28 -3.35 63.42
CA ALA A 496 -8.88 -2.92 62.17
C ALA A 496 -8.04 -1.84 61.47
N ALA A 497 -7.42 -0.95 62.25
CA ALA A 497 -6.49 0.07 61.76
C ALA A 497 -5.21 -0.55 61.21
N LEU A 498 -4.60 -1.52 61.91
CA LEU A 498 -3.42 -2.25 61.45
C LEU A 498 -3.68 -3.03 60.16
N LYS A 499 -4.80 -3.77 60.09
CA LYS A 499 -5.22 -4.48 58.86
C LYS A 499 -5.46 -3.52 57.70
N LEU A 500 -6.09 -2.38 57.95
CA LEU A 500 -6.29 -1.35 56.93
C LEU A 500 -4.95 -0.71 56.53
N MET A 501 -4.04 -0.39 57.44
CA MET A 501 -2.71 0.13 57.10
C MET A 501 -1.91 -0.85 56.23
N ALA A 502 -2.01 -2.15 56.47
CA ALA A 502 -1.38 -3.17 55.63
C ALA A 502 -2.00 -3.19 54.22
N ASP A 503 -3.32 -3.25 54.11
CA ASP A 503 -4.08 -3.17 52.85
C ASP A 503 -3.78 -1.88 52.07
N LEU A 504 -3.71 -0.73 52.75
CA LEU A 504 -3.40 0.55 52.13
C LEU A 504 -1.93 0.68 51.71
N LYS A 505 -0.98 0.11 52.45
CA LYS A 505 0.43 0.02 52.00
C LYS A 505 0.57 -0.89 50.79
N GLN A 506 -0.11 -2.04 50.80
CA GLN A 506 -0.12 -2.97 49.67
C GLN A 506 -0.76 -2.32 48.43
N LYS A 507 -1.88 -1.60 48.61
CA LYS A 507 -2.52 -0.81 47.56
C LYS A 507 -1.68 0.38 47.10
N GLN A 508 -0.94 1.05 47.99
CA GLN A 508 0.01 2.11 47.64
C GLN A 508 1.11 1.56 46.72
N THR A 509 1.70 0.39 47.04
CA THR A 509 2.66 -0.30 46.16
C THR A 509 2.02 -0.81 44.86
N GLY A 510 0.74 -1.18 44.88
CA GLY A 510 -0.03 -1.57 43.69
C GLY A 510 -0.60 -0.40 42.87
N SER A 511 -0.54 0.84 43.39
CA SER A 511 -1.03 2.06 42.75
C SER A 511 0.09 3.00 42.30
N ALA A 512 1.36 2.64 42.55
CA ALA A 512 2.44 3.13 41.71
C ALA A 512 2.11 2.69 40.28
N ALA A 513 1.85 3.64 39.38
CA ALA A 513 1.36 3.32 38.04
C ALA A 513 2.36 2.39 37.33
N PHE A 514 1.92 1.20 36.92
CA PHE A 514 2.78 0.26 36.21
C PHE A 514 2.75 0.58 34.71
N ILE A 515 3.93 0.75 34.12
CA ILE A 515 4.14 1.00 32.69
C ILE A 515 5.10 -0.08 32.19
N ASP A 516 4.70 -0.80 31.15
CA ASP A 516 5.42 -1.97 30.62
C ASP A 516 5.85 -2.99 31.70
N GLY A 517 4.98 -3.20 32.69
CA GLY A 517 5.21 -4.12 33.82
C GLY A 517 6.16 -3.59 34.91
N LYS A 518 6.73 -2.39 34.75
CA LYS A 518 7.63 -1.75 35.72
C LYS A 518 6.92 -0.63 36.50
N PRO A 519 7.26 -0.37 37.77
CA PRO A 519 6.79 0.81 38.48
C PRO A 519 7.20 2.11 37.76
N ALA A 520 6.29 3.07 37.63
CA ALA A 520 6.49 4.35 36.93
C ALA A 520 7.81 5.06 37.29
N ALA A 521 8.21 5.08 38.56
CA ALA A 521 9.47 5.69 38.97
C ALA A 521 10.70 4.98 38.34
N GLN A 522 10.73 3.66 38.38
CA GLN A 522 11.81 2.87 37.77
C GLN A 522 11.81 3.00 36.25
N TYR A 523 10.63 3.02 35.61
CA TYR A 523 10.50 3.28 34.17
C TYR A 523 11.05 4.66 33.79
N TYR A 524 10.71 5.71 34.56
CA TYR A 524 11.21 7.07 34.33
C TYR A 524 12.74 7.15 34.48
N ASP A 525 13.29 6.61 35.57
CA ASP A 525 14.73 6.66 35.84
C ASP A 525 15.53 5.86 34.78
N GLU A 526 15.01 4.70 34.36
CA GLU A 526 15.56 3.88 33.27
C GLU A 526 15.56 4.63 31.92
N LYS A 527 14.44 5.28 31.58
CA LYS A 527 14.31 6.03 30.31
C LYS A 527 15.18 7.28 30.28
N VAL A 528 15.31 8.02 31.39
CA VAL A 528 16.25 9.16 31.48
C VAL A 528 17.71 8.70 31.41
N ALA A 529 18.05 7.57 32.03
CA ALA A 529 19.40 7.00 31.92
C ALA A 529 19.72 6.54 30.49
N ALA A 530 18.78 5.87 29.81
CA ALA A 530 18.93 5.48 28.41
C ALA A 530 19.03 6.71 27.47
N ALA A 531 18.23 7.75 27.71
CA ALA A 531 18.28 8.98 26.93
C ALA A 531 19.64 9.69 27.05
N ARG A 532 20.21 9.74 28.26
CA ARG A 532 21.56 10.28 28.51
C ARG A 532 22.67 9.46 27.88
N LEU A 533 22.56 8.14 27.89
CA LEU A 533 23.51 7.25 27.21
C LEU A 533 23.51 7.50 25.71
N ALA A 534 22.33 7.55 25.07
CA ALA A 534 22.19 7.85 23.66
C ALA A 534 22.67 9.27 23.31
N PHE A 535 22.38 10.27 24.15
CA PHE A 535 22.87 11.64 23.98
C PHE A 535 24.40 11.72 24.01
N GLY A 536 25.04 11.02 24.96
CA GLY A 536 26.50 10.88 25.05
C GLY A 536 27.13 10.02 23.95
N GLN A 537 26.32 9.28 23.19
CA GLN A 537 26.70 8.54 21.98
C GLN A 537 26.39 9.32 20.69
N HIS A 538 25.92 10.57 20.80
CA HIS A 538 25.49 11.40 19.67
C HIS A 538 24.35 10.78 18.82
N ASP A 539 23.60 9.82 19.38
CA ASP A 539 22.34 9.33 18.83
C ASP A 539 21.17 10.16 19.38
N TYR A 540 20.98 11.32 18.78
CA TYR A 540 19.93 12.26 19.17
C TYR A 540 18.52 11.71 18.91
N ALA A 541 18.34 10.77 17.98
CA ALA A 541 17.06 10.15 17.69
C ALA A 541 16.61 9.21 18.81
N ALA A 542 17.50 8.32 19.27
CA ALA A 542 17.26 7.48 20.44
C ALA A 542 17.13 8.31 21.72
N ALA A 543 17.98 9.34 21.90
CA ALA A 543 17.90 10.25 23.05
C ALA A 543 16.55 10.97 23.15
N LYS A 544 16.09 11.59 22.05
CA LYS A 544 14.78 12.27 21.96
C LYS A 544 13.64 11.32 22.33
N THR A 545 13.63 10.11 21.74
CA THR A 545 12.59 9.11 21.96
C THR A 545 12.53 8.63 23.42
N ALA A 546 13.70 8.36 24.04
CA ALA A 546 13.77 7.94 25.43
C ALA A 546 13.39 9.08 26.41
N PHE A 547 13.73 10.34 26.10
CA PHE A 547 13.25 11.49 26.86
C PHE A 547 11.73 11.71 26.72
N GLU A 548 11.14 11.49 25.55
CA GLU A 548 9.68 11.52 25.36
C GLU A 548 8.97 10.44 26.16
N ASP A 549 9.51 9.21 26.19
CA ASP A 549 9.00 8.12 27.04
C ASP A 549 9.04 8.49 28.53
N ALA A 550 10.10 9.13 29.00
CA ALA A 550 10.17 9.64 30.37
C ALA A 550 9.12 10.74 30.64
N GLN A 551 8.92 11.66 29.68
CA GLN A 551 7.92 12.74 29.79
C GLN A 551 6.48 12.22 29.93
N ARG A 552 6.15 11.03 29.40
CA ARG A 552 4.84 10.38 29.59
C ARG A 552 4.54 10.05 31.05
N VAL A 553 5.56 9.92 31.89
CA VAL A 553 5.44 9.59 33.32
C VAL A 553 5.48 10.83 34.19
N LYS A 554 6.44 11.72 33.93
CA LYS A 554 6.77 12.88 34.78
C LYS A 554 7.54 13.92 33.94
N PRO A 555 7.35 15.24 34.16
CA PRO A 555 8.19 16.25 33.55
C PRO A 555 9.68 16.04 33.85
N LEU A 556 10.53 16.25 32.84
CA LEU A 556 11.98 16.17 32.98
C LEU A 556 12.51 17.21 33.99
N ALA A 557 13.60 16.88 34.66
CA ALA A 557 14.39 17.84 35.42
C ALA A 557 15.08 18.87 34.49
N PRO A 558 15.47 20.07 34.96
CA PRO A 558 15.93 21.16 34.08
C PRO A 558 17.18 20.82 33.26
N ASP A 559 18.06 19.99 33.80
CA ASP A 559 19.24 19.41 33.15
C ASP A 559 18.82 18.43 32.04
N ALA A 560 17.99 17.44 32.36
CA ALA A 560 17.45 16.49 31.39
C ALA A 560 16.60 17.16 30.30
N LYS A 561 15.97 18.29 30.61
CA LYS A 561 15.26 19.10 29.62
C LYS A 561 16.22 19.78 28.64
N ALA A 562 17.35 20.34 29.09
CA ALA A 562 18.31 20.97 28.18
C ALA A 562 18.93 19.95 27.20
N GLU A 563 19.18 18.72 27.68
CA GLU A 563 19.60 17.58 26.87
C GLU A 563 18.51 17.19 25.84
N TYR A 564 17.25 17.08 26.26
CA TYR A 564 16.11 16.83 25.37
C TYR A 564 15.90 17.92 24.31
N ASP A 565 15.88 19.20 24.71
CA ASP A 565 15.67 20.33 23.79
C ASP A 565 16.81 20.36 22.74
N THR A 566 18.04 20.03 23.13
CA THR A 566 19.20 19.89 22.22
C THR A 566 19.03 18.71 21.26
N ALA A 567 18.65 17.53 21.76
CA ALA A 567 18.41 16.34 20.94
C ALA A 567 17.25 16.56 19.95
N SER A 568 16.17 17.22 20.38
CA SER A 568 15.03 17.53 19.53
C SER A 568 15.40 18.50 18.40
N ASN A 569 16.29 19.47 18.65
CA ASN A 569 16.79 20.36 17.61
C ASN A 569 17.65 19.60 16.58
N GLN A 570 18.57 18.73 17.04
CA GLN A 570 19.39 17.90 16.14
C GLN A 570 18.53 16.97 15.26
N VAL A 571 17.52 16.32 15.84
CA VAL A 571 16.61 15.44 15.08
C VAL A 571 15.76 16.21 14.07
N ALA A 572 15.36 17.46 14.38
CA ALA A 572 14.60 18.31 13.47
C ALA A 572 15.42 18.77 12.26
N MET A 573 16.75 18.95 12.40
CA MET A 573 17.63 19.27 11.26
C MET A 573 17.64 18.12 10.23
N LEU A 574 17.54 16.86 10.68
CA LEU A 574 17.46 15.67 9.84
C LEU A 574 16.15 15.55 9.04
N ASP A 575 15.06 16.25 9.40
CA ASP A 575 13.75 16.06 8.76
C ASP A 575 13.76 16.45 7.27
N SER A 576 14.64 17.39 6.89
CA SER A 576 14.91 17.73 5.49
C SER A 576 15.48 16.55 4.70
N ALA A 577 16.50 15.89 5.24
CA ALA A 577 17.13 14.71 4.65
C ALA A 577 16.21 13.48 4.67
N LYS A 578 15.39 13.29 5.71
CA LYS A 578 14.38 12.21 5.77
C LYS A 578 13.34 12.37 4.65
N LYS A 579 12.88 13.60 4.40
CA LYS A 579 11.98 13.89 3.28
C LYS A 579 12.64 13.54 1.94
N LEU A 580 13.88 13.98 1.72
CA LEU A 580 14.63 13.67 0.49
C LEU A 580 14.85 12.16 0.31
N PHE A 581 15.04 11.41 1.41
CA PHE A 581 15.05 9.94 1.41
C PHE A 581 13.73 9.35 0.91
N THR A 582 12.58 9.82 1.40
CA THR A 582 11.26 9.35 0.95
C THR A 582 10.94 9.74 -0.49
N GLU A 583 11.53 10.83 -0.99
CA GLU A 583 11.49 11.25 -2.40
C GLU A 583 12.54 10.52 -3.28
N GLN A 584 13.33 9.60 -2.72
CA GLN A 584 14.44 8.88 -3.38
C GLN A 584 15.56 9.79 -3.95
N ARG A 585 15.69 11.01 -3.40
CA ARG A 585 16.66 12.05 -3.79
C ARG A 585 17.91 11.97 -2.93
N TYR A 586 18.57 10.81 -2.98
CA TYR A 586 19.63 10.43 -2.04
C TYR A 586 20.89 11.32 -2.12
N ASP A 587 21.29 11.83 -3.30
CA ASP A 587 22.40 12.78 -3.44
C ASP A 587 22.13 14.10 -2.70
N GLU A 588 20.89 14.58 -2.74
CA GLU A 588 20.45 15.79 -2.03
C GLU A 588 20.26 15.52 -0.53
N ALA A 589 19.85 14.30 -0.15
CA ALA A 589 19.85 13.87 1.25
C ALA A 589 21.28 13.90 1.84
N ILE A 590 22.28 13.32 1.15
CA ILE A 590 23.69 13.40 1.54
C ILE A 590 24.14 14.88 1.65
N SER A 591 23.81 15.70 0.66
CA SER A 591 24.17 17.13 0.63
C SER A 591 23.56 17.94 1.79
N SER A 592 22.35 17.60 2.24
CA SER A 592 21.69 18.23 3.39
C SER A 592 22.15 17.68 4.75
N LEU A 593 22.72 16.47 4.80
CA LEU A 593 23.34 15.88 6.00
C LEU A 593 24.77 16.40 6.25
N GLN A 594 25.52 16.78 5.21
CA GLN A 594 26.87 17.34 5.32
C GLN A 594 27.01 18.49 6.34
N PRO A 595 26.18 19.56 6.34
CA PRO A 595 26.31 20.64 7.34
C PRO A 595 26.03 20.17 8.78
N ILE A 596 25.22 19.12 8.97
CA ILE A 596 24.96 18.53 10.29
C ILE A 596 26.23 17.84 10.80
N LEU A 597 26.94 17.09 9.93
CA LEU A 597 28.24 16.50 10.26
C LEU A 597 29.39 17.52 10.35
N GLN A 598 29.26 18.72 9.79
CA GLN A 598 30.20 19.82 10.04
C GLN A 598 30.02 20.43 11.43
N GLN A 599 28.77 20.49 11.94
CA GLN A 599 28.47 20.94 13.29
C GLN A 599 28.79 19.87 14.35
N ASP A 600 28.46 18.61 14.06
CA ASP A 600 28.77 17.46 14.91
C ASP A 600 29.20 16.25 14.06
N PRO A 601 30.53 16.05 13.89
CA PRO A 601 31.07 14.91 13.16
C PRO A 601 30.72 13.53 13.72
N GLN A 602 30.22 13.45 14.97
CA GLN A 602 29.87 12.18 15.61
C GLN A 602 28.37 11.86 15.59
N ASN A 603 27.51 12.73 15.03
CA ASN A 603 26.06 12.52 14.94
C ASN A 603 25.73 11.20 14.23
N ALA A 604 25.38 10.18 15.03
CA ALA A 604 25.30 8.80 14.59
C ALA A 604 24.16 8.56 13.58
N THR A 605 23.03 9.25 13.78
CA THR A 605 21.88 9.22 12.86
C THR A 605 22.24 9.83 11.50
N ALA A 606 22.95 10.97 11.49
CA ALA A 606 23.40 11.61 10.25
C ALA A 606 24.43 10.76 9.49
N GLN A 607 25.36 10.11 10.19
CA GLN A 607 26.29 9.15 9.59
C GLN A 607 25.55 7.96 8.96
N ARG A 608 24.62 7.31 9.69
CA ARG A 608 23.83 6.19 9.17
C ARG A 608 23.05 6.60 7.92
N MET A 609 22.35 7.74 7.95
CA MET A 609 21.58 8.21 6.80
C MET A 609 22.46 8.46 5.57
N ILE A 610 23.72 8.91 5.71
CA ILE A 610 24.64 9.01 4.55
C ILE A 610 25.02 7.63 4.02
N VAL A 611 25.33 6.66 4.89
CA VAL A 611 25.65 5.27 4.48
C VAL A 611 24.48 4.64 3.74
N ASP A 612 23.26 4.76 4.26
CA ASP A 612 22.08 4.18 3.65
C ASP A 612 21.66 4.91 2.35
N ALA A 613 22.00 6.20 2.21
CA ALA A 613 21.83 6.94 0.97
C ALA A 613 22.81 6.47 -0.12
N HIS A 614 24.09 6.27 0.22
CA HIS A 614 25.07 5.67 -0.69
C HIS A 614 24.65 4.26 -1.13
N PHE A 615 24.14 3.43 -0.20
CA PHE A 615 23.61 2.12 -0.56
C PHE A 615 22.47 2.21 -1.58
N ASN A 616 21.50 3.11 -1.35
CA ASN A 616 20.37 3.29 -2.24
C ASN A 616 20.78 3.88 -3.60
N LEU A 617 21.80 4.74 -3.66
CA LEU A 617 22.40 5.21 -4.91
C LEU A 617 23.06 4.07 -5.68
N GLY A 618 23.75 3.16 -4.99
CA GLY A 618 24.31 1.94 -5.60
C GLY A 618 23.22 1.02 -6.17
N ALA A 619 22.12 0.82 -5.44
CA ALA A 619 20.99 0.03 -5.88
C ALA A 619 20.27 0.66 -7.10
N LYS A 620 20.08 1.98 -7.10
CA LYS A 620 19.53 2.73 -8.24
C LYS A 620 20.46 2.70 -9.46
N ALA A 621 21.77 2.86 -9.25
CA ALA A 621 22.76 2.74 -10.32
C ALA A 621 22.77 1.33 -10.95
N LEU A 622 22.54 0.26 -10.16
CA LEU A 622 22.31 -1.09 -10.70
C LEU A 622 21.04 -1.17 -11.55
N GLN A 623 19.92 -0.58 -11.11
CA GLN A 623 18.66 -0.54 -11.89
C GLN A 623 18.84 0.19 -13.23
N GLU A 624 19.62 1.27 -13.23
CA GLU A 624 20.02 2.04 -14.42
C GLU A 624 21.19 1.39 -15.20
N GLN A 625 21.61 0.17 -14.84
CA GLN A 625 22.72 -0.61 -15.43
C GLN A 625 24.13 0.03 -15.32
N ARG A 626 24.25 1.16 -14.60
CA ARG A 626 25.47 1.94 -14.36
C ARG A 626 26.38 1.25 -13.32
N THR A 627 26.97 0.12 -13.70
CA THR A 627 27.75 -0.73 -12.79
C THR A 627 28.99 -0.06 -12.19
N ALA A 628 29.71 0.79 -12.94
CA ALA A 628 30.85 1.52 -12.40
C ALA A 628 30.43 2.48 -11.27
N ASP A 629 29.32 3.20 -11.44
CA ASP A 629 28.76 4.11 -10.42
C ASP A 629 28.26 3.30 -9.22
N ALA A 630 27.61 2.15 -9.45
CA ALA A 630 27.17 1.26 -8.39
C ALA A 630 28.33 0.78 -7.51
N VAL A 631 29.46 0.37 -8.11
CA VAL A 631 30.68 -0.01 -7.36
C VAL A 631 31.17 1.12 -6.47
N ALA A 632 31.27 2.35 -7.00
CA ALA A 632 31.73 3.51 -6.24
C ALA A 632 30.81 3.84 -5.05
N GLN A 633 29.50 3.75 -5.25
CA GLN A 633 28.50 4.00 -4.19
C GLN A 633 28.55 2.92 -3.10
N PHE A 634 28.68 1.63 -3.46
CA PHE A 634 28.84 0.56 -2.46
C PHE A 634 30.22 0.58 -1.79
N ASP A 635 31.28 1.09 -2.44
CA ASP A 635 32.58 1.31 -1.79
C ASP A 635 32.50 2.38 -0.68
N GLU A 636 31.70 3.44 -0.84
CA GLU A 636 31.44 4.41 0.24
C GLU A 636 30.66 3.83 1.42
N VAL A 637 29.72 2.90 1.17
CA VAL A 637 29.06 2.12 2.23
C VAL A 637 30.10 1.30 3.00
N LEU A 638 30.90 0.50 2.29
CA LEU A 638 31.87 -0.42 2.87
C LEU A 638 33.05 0.30 3.55
N ARG A 639 33.32 1.55 3.19
CA ARG A 639 34.29 2.43 3.87
C ARG A 639 33.87 2.77 5.30
N VAL A 640 32.58 2.80 5.60
CA VAL A 640 32.03 3.09 6.94
C VAL A 640 31.57 1.82 7.66
N THR A 641 30.95 0.88 6.93
CA THR A 641 30.50 -0.43 7.44
C THR A 641 31.15 -1.58 6.66
N PRO A 642 32.40 -1.97 6.95
CA PRO A 642 33.10 -3.07 6.26
C PRO A 642 32.46 -4.46 6.38
N ASN A 643 31.49 -4.62 7.29
CA ASN A 643 30.69 -5.84 7.48
C ASN A 643 29.27 -5.71 6.89
N ASP A 644 29.05 -4.76 5.98
CA ASP A 644 27.79 -4.60 5.25
C ASP A 644 27.70 -5.65 4.13
N GLU A 645 27.24 -6.85 4.51
CA GLU A 645 27.24 -8.01 3.62
C GLU A 645 26.34 -7.83 2.38
N LEU A 646 25.29 -7.01 2.45
CA LEU A 646 24.45 -6.71 1.30
C LEU A 646 25.15 -5.76 0.32
N ALA A 647 25.90 -4.76 0.83
CA ALA A 647 26.72 -3.88 -0.01
C ALA A 647 27.86 -4.66 -0.70
N LYS A 648 28.51 -5.62 -0.03
CA LYS A 648 29.53 -6.49 -0.65
C LYS A 648 28.97 -7.25 -1.85
N ARG A 649 27.87 -7.99 -1.66
CA ARG A 649 27.21 -8.75 -2.75
C ARG A 649 26.82 -7.85 -3.92
N SER A 650 26.24 -6.68 -3.62
CA SER A 650 25.78 -5.73 -4.63
C SER A 650 26.95 -5.15 -5.45
N ARG A 651 28.07 -4.86 -4.78
CA ARG A 651 29.34 -4.44 -5.39
C ARG A 651 29.98 -5.55 -6.24
N GLU A 652 30.01 -6.79 -5.75
CA GLU A 652 30.58 -7.94 -6.46
C GLU A 652 29.78 -8.26 -7.73
N LEU A 653 28.44 -8.21 -7.66
CA LEU A 653 27.58 -8.25 -8.84
C LEU A 653 27.92 -7.10 -9.80
N ALA A 654 28.02 -5.87 -9.30
CA ALA A 654 28.34 -4.71 -10.14
C ALA A 654 29.69 -4.88 -10.87
N GLN A 655 30.72 -5.40 -10.19
CA GLN A 655 32.03 -5.68 -10.77
C GLN A 655 32.00 -6.83 -11.80
N ARG A 656 31.29 -7.93 -11.52
CA ARG A 656 31.09 -9.05 -12.45
C ARG A 656 30.46 -8.57 -13.77
N TYR A 657 29.40 -7.77 -13.66
CA TYR A 657 28.63 -7.30 -14.81
C TYR A 657 29.14 -5.98 -15.41
N ASP A 658 30.28 -5.45 -14.97
CA ASP A 658 30.90 -4.25 -15.55
C ASP A 658 31.28 -4.43 -17.03
N LYS A 659 31.69 -5.65 -17.41
CA LYS A 659 32.16 -6.02 -18.75
C LYS A 659 31.45 -7.24 -19.34
N GLN A 660 30.32 -7.62 -18.73
CA GLN A 660 29.47 -8.73 -19.18
C GLN A 660 28.08 -8.20 -19.51
N GLY A 661 27.40 -8.81 -20.48
CA GLY A 661 26.01 -8.48 -20.79
C GLY A 661 25.10 -8.75 -19.58
N LYS A 662 24.12 -7.87 -19.34
CA LYS A 662 23.19 -8.01 -18.21
C LYS A 662 22.22 -9.16 -18.49
N ASP A 663 22.48 -10.32 -17.91
CA ASP A 663 21.68 -11.53 -18.06
C ASP A 663 20.47 -11.56 -17.11
N LEU A 664 19.74 -12.68 -17.10
CA LEU A 664 18.59 -12.89 -16.22
C LEU A 664 18.96 -12.87 -14.72
N LEU A 665 20.18 -13.28 -14.36
CA LEU A 665 20.67 -13.23 -12.97
C LEU A 665 20.82 -11.78 -12.51
N TYR A 666 21.46 -10.94 -13.34
CA TYR A 666 21.53 -9.50 -13.08
C TYR A 666 20.12 -8.89 -12.91
N GLN A 667 19.21 -9.17 -13.86
CA GLN A 667 17.85 -8.62 -13.85
C GLN A 667 17.05 -9.05 -12.60
N ILE A 668 17.14 -10.31 -12.18
CA ILE A 668 16.45 -10.82 -10.99
C ILE A 668 17.03 -10.16 -9.73
N TYR A 669 18.35 -10.15 -9.54
CA TYR A 669 18.96 -9.56 -8.35
C TYR A 669 18.59 -8.08 -8.20
N VAL A 670 18.71 -7.31 -9.28
CA VAL A 670 18.48 -5.87 -9.29
C VAL A 670 17.00 -5.50 -9.11
N LYS A 671 16.08 -6.36 -9.54
CA LYS A 671 14.63 -6.21 -9.30
C LYS A 671 14.24 -6.41 -7.83
N TYR A 672 14.96 -7.27 -7.09
CA TYR A 672 14.62 -7.63 -5.70
C TYR A 672 15.57 -7.06 -4.64
N LEU A 673 16.57 -6.26 -5.02
CA LEU A 673 17.47 -5.56 -4.11
C LEU A 673 16.72 -4.50 -3.28
N PRO A 674 16.56 -4.66 -1.95
CA PRO A 674 15.72 -3.78 -1.14
C PRO A 674 16.40 -2.41 -0.89
N LEU A 675 15.63 -1.33 -1.03
CA LEU A 675 16.07 0.02 -0.63
C LEU A 675 15.94 0.22 0.88
N ARG A 676 16.94 0.88 1.48
CA ARG A 676 17.00 1.20 2.90
C ARG A 676 16.15 2.42 3.25
N GLN A 677 15.56 2.37 4.43
CA GLN A 677 14.78 3.47 5.02
C GLN A 677 15.67 4.36 5.88
N ALA A 678 15.34 5.66 5.99
CA ALA A 678 16.00 6.54 6.95
C ALA A 678 15.61 6.16 8.39
N THR A 679 16.58 5.71 9.19
CA THR A 679 16.38 5.25 10.59
C THR A 679 17.17 6.05 11.63
#